data_AF-A0A3Q1I3P1-F1
#
_entry.id   AF-A0A3Q1I3P1-F1
#
_cell.length_a   1.000
_cell.length_b   1.000
_cell.length_c   1.000
_cell.angle_alpha   90.00
_cell.angle_beta   90.00
_cell.angle_gamma   90.00
#
_symmetry.space_group_name_H-M   'P 1'
#
loop_
_entity.id
_entity.type
_entity.pdbx_description
1 polymer ?
#
loop_
_entity_poly.entity_id
_entity_poly.type
_entity_poly.pdbx_seq_one_letter_code
_entity_poly.pdbx_strand_id
1 'polypeptide(L)'
;MSKIDKMSILGVRSFGIEDKDKQVISFFNPLTVLVGPNGAGKTTIIECLKYATSGELPPGSKGGAFVHDPKDAHETDVRAQIRLLFTDVNGGKVTIHRSMSCTQKAKNYSFKSLEQVITRIKDGEKVSLSSKCGDLDREMISALGVSKPVLNHVIFCHQEESNWPLSEGKALKDKFDSIFAATKYIKALETMRQLRLTQTQTVKECQVELRYLKQNKEKAQQIRETVATKEAQLMASKDSVQQIEGQIEPLENRLMDIDTKLGKVMKLDNDIKALESRKKQMEEDNRELEETMEQVFEGSDEQLQEIYQNHQRTVREKERRLTDCQKELERAGWECQRLNRVKADLLVEQGRLQLEADRHTQNIKHRDTQVRSLSSFLEMEGYDRTPFTPHQLESFHRLVAQRLDQEKETVAHVLADLHEKDQQKQQSIDEMRDKKTGLERTVELKRDLQGKKQQELRNVRAELQRLEGSSSRLQELENDLADKERELQSAVEHSNVDELKAEVLELQKDKTELDRAQRQLDQEMEMLNTHTTARTQMEMLKKDKTEKEEQVRKIKSRHSEDLVSLLGHFPNKRELEDWIYAKSKEINNTRDRLAKLNKNLASSEQNKSHIGAELRKKEQQLAGDEERFFNVCGSQDLEQDLGKLQDDLEKISKQRAMLAGATAVYTQFISQLTEEREPCCPVCQRTFPSESDLQEVISDMQSKLRLVPDKLKNTEQDLKKKERKRDEMMALRPVRQSIVQVQEKDLPELKNRLQSVNREIERLKEEVDEQETLLGTLMSEEETAKACLQDISLMDRYLMDLKEVERKIAQQATKLQGVDLTRTIQQVSQEKQETQHKLDTTSSKIELKRKLIQDQQDQIQALKSAVNETRAEKLQLSSDMQKQQQLAEQCVEFTTEIQALTRDIREAKEQLSPLSATLEKLQQEKQELVELNNFDMMFLLQQKEAELQETNTQLHEAEKHKEKINKEMGSIRQDIDTQKVQERWLQDNLTLRKRIEELKEVVAKREALLKEMGNMQVLQLRQERREAERKLEDLKKNRSIALGRQKGFEEEILHYRKELREDQYDKAEERYKDKMIIMRTTELVIKDLDLYYKALDQTIMKFHSMKMDEINKIIRDLWRSTYRGSWHGGVAWFCLPEP
;
A
#
# COMPACT_ATOMS: atom_id res chain seq x y z
N MET A 1 62.32 23.08 69.49
CA MET A 1 62.26 21.61 69.43
C MET A 1 61.25 21.17 70.48
N SER A 2 60.24 20.38 70.09
CA SER A 2 59.25 19.86 71.05
C SER A 2 59.93 18.92 72.04
N LYS A 3 59.47 18.89 73.29
CA LYS A 3 60.03 18.02 74.33
C LYS A 3 58.97 17.63 75.35
N ILE A 4 59.04 16.40 75.85
CA ILE A 4 58.23 15.96 76.98
C ILE A 4 58.89 16.41 78.29
N ASP A 5 58.13 17.00 79.20
CA ASP A 5 58.69 17.57 80.43
C ASP A 5 58.33 16.70 81.65
N LYS A 6 57.04 16.35 81.83
CA LYS A 6 56.57 15.59 82.99
C LYS A 6 55.35 14.76 82.65
N MET A 7 55.25 13.53 83.14
CA MET A 7 54.05 12.71 83.05
C MET A 7 53.59 12.28 84.44
N SER A 8 52.28 12.20 84.63
CA SER A 8 51.66 11.58 85.81
C SER A 8 50.74 10.45 85.37
N ILE A 9 50.84 9.32 86.08
CA ILE A 9 50.08 8.10 85.82
C ILE A 9 49.32 7.73 87.10
N LEU A 10 48.03 7.39 86.94
CA LEU A 10 47.15 6.88 87.99
C LEU A 10 46.22 5.81 87.39
N GLY A 11 46.03 4.68 88.08
CA GLY A 11 45.07 3.65 87.71
C GLY A 11 45.36 2.88 86.42
N VAL A 12 46.63 2.84 85.97
CA VAL A 12 47.05 2.13 84.74
C VAL A 12 47.88 0.90 85.11
N ARG A 13 47.48 -0.31 84.69
CA ARG A 13 48.13 -1.58 85.03
C ARG A 13 48.56 -1.65 86.50
N SER A 14 49.85 -1.75 86.80
CA SER A 14 50.38 -1.86 88.17
C SER A 14 50.39 -0.55 88.97
N PHE A 15 50.04 0.59 88.36
CA PHE A 15 49.88 1.86 89.07
C PHE A 15 48.53 1.89 89.78
N GLY A 16 48.55 2.12 91.10
CA GLY A 16 47.35 2.11 91.96
C GLY A 16 46.32 3.18 91.61
N ILE A 17 45.14 3.07 92.20
CA ILE A 17 43.95 3.87 91.84
C ILE A 17 43.70 5.06 92.78
N GLU A 18 44.31 5.08 93.97
CA GLU A 18 44.13 6.15 94.94
C GLU A 18 45.06 7.34 94.65
N ASP A 19 44.66 8.55 95.03
CA ASP A 19 45.49 9.76 94.80
C ASP A 19 46.88 9.68 95.45
N LYS A 20 47.04 8.90 96.54
CA LYS A 20 48.34 8.61 97.17
C LYS A 20 49.27 7.77 96.29
N ASP A 21 48.72 6.97 95.38
CA ASP A 21 49.45 6.08 94.49
C ASP A 21 49.89 6.74 93.19
N LYS A 22 49.45 8.00 92.97
CA LYS A 22 49.77 8.79 91.78
C LYS A 22 51.27 8.95 91.61
N GLN A 23 51.79 8.36 90.53
CA GLN A 23 53.21 8.47 90.18
C GLN A 23 53.45 9.65 89.24
N VAL A 24 54.55 10.36 89.46
CA VAL A 24 54.96 11.50 88.64
C VAL A 24 56.40 11.29 88.17
N ILE A 25 56.59 11.28 86.85
CA ILE A 25 57.86 11.04 86.19
C ILE A 25 58.27 12.34 85.50
N SER A 26 59.50 12.81 85.76
CA SER A 26 60.08 13.96 85.06
C SER A 26 61.06 13.46 84.01
N PHE A 27 60.96 14.00 82.80
CA PHE A 27 61.84 13.64 81.68
C PHE A 27 62.97 14.66 81.55
N PHE A 28 64.19 14.15 81.45
CA PHE A 28 65.42 14.93 81.39
C PHE A 28 66.03 14.89 79.99
N ASN A 29 66.69 15.98 79.62
CA ASN A 29 67.44 16.11 78.38
C ASN A 29 68.94 15.97 78.65
N PRO A 30 69.73 15.27 77.82
CA PRO A 30 69.31 14.54 76.61
C PRO A 30 68.83 13.10 76.88
N LEU A 31 68.98 12.59 78.11
CA LEU A 31 68.74 11.18 78.43
C LEU A 31 67.93 11.03 79.72
N THR A 32 66.90 10.17 79.68
CA THR A 32 66.15 9.70 80.86
C THR A 32 66.33 8.19 80.98
N VAL A 33 66.89 7.73 82.09
CA VAL A 33 67.14 6.30 82.34
C VAL A 33 66.06 5.75 83.29
N LEU A 34 65.31 4.74 82.83
CA LEU A 34 64.28 4.05 83.63
C LEU A 34 64.77 2.66 84.03
N VAL A 35 65.13 2.49 85.32
CA VAL A 35 65.61 1.22 85.89
C VAL A 35 64.64 0.66 86.92
N GLY A 36 64.60 -0.66 87.05
CA GLY A 36 63.75 -1.37 88.01
C GLY A 36 63.67 -2.86 87.70
N PRO A 37 63.18 -3.69 88.64
CA PRO A 37 63.00 -5.13 88.40
C PRO A 37 61.97 -5.42 87.29
N ASN A 38 61.94 -6.65 86.79
CA ASN A 38 60.90 -7.07 85.84
C ASN A 38 59.53 -7.00 86.51
N GLY A 39 58.52 -6.53 85.78
CA GLY A 39 57.19 -6.25 86.34
C GLY A 39 57.04 -4.91 87.07
N ALA A 40 58.10 -4.11 87.24
CA ALA A 40 58.03 -2.79 87.90
C ALA A 40 57.28 -1.68 87.12
N GLY A 41 56.60 -2.02 86.02
CA GLY A 41 55.84 -1.05 85.22
C GLY A 41 56.66 -0.21 84.22
N LYS A 42 57.93 -0.57 83.94
CA LYS A 42 58.79 0.15 82.96
C LYS A 42 58.15 0.27 81.57
N THR A 43 57.67 -0.85 81.02
CA THR A 43 56.99 -0.88 79.72
C THR A 43 55.68 -0.09 79.76
N THR A 44 54.95 -0.16 80.87
CA THR A 44 53.72 0.62 81.11
C THR A 44 53.94 2.12 81.00
N ILE A 45 55.10 2.65 81.41
CA ILE A 45 55.44 4.07 81.27
C ILE A 45 55.51 4.46 79.78
N ILE A 46 56.12 3.63 78.94
CA ILE A 46 56.21 3.87 77.49
C ILE A 46 54.83 3.71 76.82
N GLU A 47 54.04 2.73 77.24
CA GLU A 47 52.65 2.58 76.82
C GLU A 47 51.80 3.82 77.18
N CYS A 48 52.00 4.40 78.37
CA CYS A 48 51.33 5.62 78.79
C CYS A 48 51.73 6.82 77.91
N LEU A 49 53.01 6.94 77.53
CA LEU A 49 53.47 7.95 76.59
C LEU A 49 52.86 7.74 75.19
N LYS A 50 52.82 6.49 74.71
CA LYS A 50 52.18 6.14 73.44
C LYS A 50 50.69 6.52 73.45
N TYR A 51 49.95 6.13 74.48
CA TYR A 51 48.53 6.43 74.60
C TYR A 51 48.27 7.95 74.79
N ALA A 52 49.08 8.63 75.61
CA ALA A 52 48.97 10.07 75.81
C ALA A 52 49.15 10.85 74.50
N THR A 53 50.13 10.48 73.69
CA THR A 53 50.49 11.21 72.46
C THR A 53 49.67 10.81 71.23
N SER A 54 49.21 9.56 71.13
CA SER A 54 48.58 9.04 69.91
C SER A 54 47.18 8.44 70.08
N GLY A 55 46.74 8.26 71.33
CA GLY A 55 45.50 7.57 71.67
C GLY A 55 45.53 6.04 71.45
N GLU A 56 46.66 5.47 71.00
CA GLU A 56 46.76 4.03 70.76
C GLU A 56 46.99 3.23 72.04
N LEU A 57 46.22 2.16 72.19
CA LEU A 57 46.37 1.19 73.27
C LEU A 57 47.49 0.18 72.97
N PRO A 58 48.07 -0.45 74.01
CA PRO A 58 49.05 -1.52 73.81
C PRO A 58 48.46 -2.71 73.05
N PRO A 59 49.27 -3.44 72.25
CA PRO A 59 48.83 -4.64 71.55
C PRO A 59 48.29 -5.68 72.53
N GLY A 60 47.28 -6.45 72.11
CA GLY A 60 46.66 -7.50 72.93
C GLY A 60 45.76 -7.04 74.09
N SER A 61 45.71 -5.74 74.41
CA SER A 61 45.05 -5.25 75.63
C SER A 61 43.52 -5.05 75.55
N LYS A 62 42.92 -5.02 74.34
CA LYS A 62 41.50 -4.66 74.07
C LYS A 62 40.94 -3.55 74.99
N GLY A 63 41.78 -2.61 75.45
CA GLY A 63 41.47 -1.56 76.42
C GLY A 63 41.31 -2.02 77.88
N GLY A 64 40.69 -3.17 78.13
CA GLY A 64 40.39 -3.64 79.49
C GLY A 64 41.62 -3.96 80.34
N ALA A 65 42.68 -4.52 79.75
CA ALA A 65 43.91 -4.90 80.46
C ALA A 65 44.92 -3.75 80.64
N PHE A 66 44.59 -2.55 80.13
CA PHE A 66 45.44 -1.37 80.26
C PHE A 66 45.11 -0.56 81.53
N VAL A 67 43.83 -0.49 81.89
CA VAL A 67 43.38 0.06 83.18
C VAL A 67 43.67 -0.95 84.29
N HIS A 68 43.99 -0.47 85.50
CA HIS A 68 44.16 -1.33 86.67
C HIS A 68 42.93 -2.22 86.87
N ASP A 69 43.11 -3.52 87.13
CA ASP A 69 42.00 -4.46 87.13
C ASP A 69 41.00 -4.12 88.26
N PRO A 70 39.70 -3.91 87.93
CA PRO A 70 38.66 -3.71 88.93
C PRO A 70 38.62 -4.76 90.04
N LYS A 71 38.97 -6.02 89.73
CA LYS A 71 39.03 -7.09 90.74
C LYS A 71 40.15 -6.89 91.75
N ASP A 72 41.32 -6.45 91.29
CA ASP A 72 42.51 -6.20 92.12
C ASP A 72 42.31 -4.94 92.97
N ALA A 73 41.57 -3.95 92.46
CA ALA A 73 41.15 -2.76 93.17
C ALA A 73 40.00 -2.97 94.16
N HIS A 74 39.32 -4.13 94.12
CA HIS A 74 38.07 -4.40 94.84
C HIS A 74 36.94 -3.38 94.54
N GLU A 75 36.90 -2.84 93.32
CA GLU A 75 35.89 -1.89 92.85
C GLU A 75 35.17 -2.40 91.59
N THR A 76 33.98 -1.87 91.29
CA THR A 76 33.22 -2.26 90.07
C THR A 76 33.55 -1.40 88.85
N ASP A 77 34.05 -0.18 89.06
CA ASP A 77 34.45 0.77 88.03
C ASP A 77 35.77 1.43 88.44
N VAL A 78 36.85 1.12 87.72
CA VAL A 78 38.16 1.73 87.97
C VAL A 78 38.42 2.81 86.94
N ARG A 79 38.86 3.98 87.40
CA ARG A 79 39.27 5.10 86.55
C ARG A 79 40.78 5.22 86.49
N ALA A 80 41.30 5.40 85.29
CA ALA A 80 42.70 5.69 85.05
C ALA A 80 42.86 7.09 84.45
N GLN A 81 43.95 7.75 84.83
CA GLN A 81 44.29 9.07 84.33
C GLN A 81 45.77 9.15 83.97
N ILE A 82 46.05 9.66 82.77
CA ILE A 82 47.40 10.02 82.32
C ILE A 82 47.42 11.51 82.06
N ARG A 83 48.33 12.23 82.72
CA ARG A 83 48.58 13.66 82.48
C ARG A 83 49.98 13.85 81.91
N LEU A 84 50.11 14.48 80.76
CA LEU A 84 51.41 14.74 80.12
C LEU A 84 51.58 16.25 79.94
N LEU A 85 52.65 16.78 80.52
CA LEU A 85 53.15 18.13 80.29
C LEU A 85 54.30 18.04 79.29
N PHE A 86 54.20 18.83 78.23
CA PHE A 86 55.22 18.93 77.20
C PHE A 86 55.32 20.37 76.67
N THR A 87 56.43 20.65 76.01
CA THR A 87 56.65 21.90 75.28
C THR A 87 56.41 21.62 73.79
N ASP A 88 55.54 22.42 73.16
CA ASP A 88 55.19 22.27 71.74
C ASP A 88 56.31 22.77 70.81
N VAL A 89 56.09 22.63 69.49
CA VAL A 89 57.03 23.10 68.45
C VAL A 89 57.33 24.60 68.51
N ASN A 90 56.39 25.40 69.05
CA ASN A 90 56.49 26.85 69.17
C ASN A 90 57.09 27.29 70.51
N GLY A 91 57.46 26.36 71.39
CA GLY A 91 58.02 26.64 72.72
C GLY A 91 56.96 26.87 73.82
N GLY A 92 55.68 26.71 73.52
CA GLY A 92 54.58 26.85 74.48
C GLY A 92 54.41 25.61 75.36
N LYS A 93 54.08 25.81 76.63
CA LYS A 93 53.76 24.70 77.55
C LYS A 93 52.33 24.22 77.36
N VAL A 94 52.18 22.93 77.10
CA VAL A 94 50.90 22.26 76.87
C VAL A 94 50.76 21.12 77.87
N THR A 95 49.62 21.05 78.54
CA THR A 95 49.26 19.93 79.42
C THR A 95 48.08 19.19 78.82
N ILE A 96 48.18 17.88 78.68
CA ILE A 96 47.06 17.03 78.28
C ILE A 96 46.65 16.09 79.41
N HIS A 97 45.36 15.79 79.45
CA HIS A 97 44.74 14.90 80.40
C HIS A 97 43.92 13.88 79.62
N ARG A 98 44.35 12.61 79.64
CA ARG A 98 43.56 11.50 79.12
C ARG A 98 43.03 10.67 80.27
N SER A 99 41.71 10.62 80.36
CA SER A 99 40.99 9.84 81.36
C SER A 99 40.33 8.65 80.67
N MET A 100 40.25 7.53 81.35
CA MET A 100 39.60 6.31 80.87
C MET A 100 39.04 5.53 82.06
N SER A 101 38.09 4.64 81.82
CA SER A 101 37.57 3.74 82.84
C SER A 101 37.42 2.32 82.32
N CYS A 102 37.53 1.37 83.25
CA CYS A 102 37.22 -0.02 83.02
C CYS A 102 36.19 -0.46 84.04
N THR A 103 35.02 -0.86 83.55
CA THR A 103 33.91 -1.33 84.39
C THR A 103 33.80 -2.85 84.27
N GLN A 104 33.76 -3.55 85.39
CA GLN A 104 33.51 -5.00 85.42
C GLN A 104 32.02 -5.27 85.25
N LYS A 105 31.65 -5.98 84.17
CA LYS A 105 30.30 -6.53 83.96
C LYS A 105 30.32 -8.04 84.23
N ALA A 106 29.16 -8.65 84.44
CA ALA A 106 28.99 -10.03 84.95
C ALA A 106 29.97 -11.09 84.39
N LYS A 107 30.32 -11.07 83.09
CA LYS A 107 31.32 -11.97 82.48
C LYS A 107 32.47 -11.27 81.74
N ASN A 108 32.37 -9.96 81.47
CA ASN A 108 33.29 -9.24 80.57
C ASN A 108 33.68 -7.87 81.15
N TYR A 109 34.88 -7.38 80.81
CA TYR A 109 35.32 -6.01 81.10
C TYR A 109 34.85 -5.05 80.01
N SER A 110 34.46 -3.83 80.39
CA SER A 110 34.03 -2.76 79.49
C SER A 110 34.96 -1.56 79.62
N PHE A 111 35.82 -1.35 78.62
CA PHE A 111 36.68 -0.17 78.54
C PHE A 111 35.94 1.02 77.93
N LYS A 112 36.14 2.22 78.50
CA LYS A 112 35.65 3.49 77.97
C LYS A 112 36.72 4.58 78.09
N SER A 113 37.04 5.25 76.99
CA SER A 113 37.77 6.53 77.05
C SER A 113 36.80 7.62 77.54
N LEU A 114 37.20 8.35 78.57
CA LEU A 114 36.44 9.47 79.14
C LEU A 114 36.86 10.80 78.48
N GLU A 115 36.26 11.89 78.94
CA GLU A 115 36.57 13.25 78.48
C GLU A 115 38.07 13.56 78.59
N GLN A 116 38.63 14.12 77.52
CA GLN A 116 40.04 14.42 77.40
C GLN A 116 40.21 15.94 77.31
N VAL A 117 41.18 16.47 78.05
CA VAL A 117 41.36 17.92 78.20
C VAL A 117 42.76 18.30 77.76
N ILE A 118 42.86 19.35 76.96
CA ILE A 118 44.12 20.01 76.62
C ILE A 118 44.12 21.42 77.20
N THR A 119 45.19 21.76 77.91
CA THR A 119 45.38 23.07 78.53
C THR A 119 46.62 23.71 77.95
N ARG A 120 46.48 24.94 77.47
CA ARG A 120 47.57 25.77 76.94
C ARG A 120 47.71 27.03 77.78
N ILE A 121 48.94 27.52 77.91
CA ILE A 121 49.19 28.82 78.52
C ILE A 121 49.24 29.86 77.39
N LYS A 122 48.26 30.76 77.32
CA LYS A 122 48.22 31.90 76.38
C LYS A 122 48.18 33.18 77.20
N ASP A 123 49.09 34.11 76.91
CA ASP A 123 49.17 35.43 77.57
C ASP A 123 49.19 35.39 79.12
N GLY A 124 49.79 34.33 79.69
CA GLY A 124 49.87 34.12 81.14
C GLY A 124 48.66 33.41 81.77
N GLU A 125 47.57 33.22 81.03
CA GLU A 125 46.36 32.52 81.48
C GLU A 125 46.28 31.07 80.96
N LYS A 126 45.71 30.19 81.79
CA LYS A 126 45.49 28.77 81.44
C LYS A 126 44.16 28.63 80.71
N VAL A 127 44.21 28.36 79.41
CA VAL A 127 43.03 28.07 78.58
C VAL A 127 42.90 26.55 78.45
N SER A 128 41.84 25.99 79.03
CA SER A 128 41.52 24.55 78.95
C SER A 128 40.40 24.30 77.94
N LEU A 129 40.63 23.40 76.99
CA LEU A 129 39.67 22.98 75.98
C LEU A 129 39.38 21.50 76.18
N SER A 130 38.11 21.16 76.37
CA SER A 130 37.65 19.77 76.29
C SER A 130 37.55 19.37 74.82
N SER A 131 38.14 18.23 74.46
CA SER A 131 38.20 17.75 73.07
C SER A 131 37.77 16.29 72.99
N LYS A 132 37.12 15.93 71.87
CA LYS A 132 36.87 14.52 71.54
C LYS A 132 38.22 13.83 71.30
N CYS A 133 38.31 12.55 71.62
CA CYS A 133 39.56 11.76 71.57
C CYS A 133 40.34 11.92 70.25
N GLY A 134 39.63 11.90 69.11
CA GLY A 134 40.25 12.04 67.79
C GLY A 134 40.72 13.45 67.44
N ASP A 135 40.14 14.49 68.05
CA ASP A 135 40.56 15.88 67.86
C ASP A 135 41.82 16.16 68.69
N LEU A 136 41.90 15.61 69.92
CA LEU A 136 43.10 15.68 70.74
C LEU A 136 44.29 14.99 70.06
N ASP A 137 44.10 13.82 69.44
CA ASP A 137 45.16 13.13 68.69
C ASP A 137 45.72 14.01 67.56
N ARG A 138 44.85 14.70 66.80
CA ARG A 138 45.28 15.61 65.72
C ARG A 138 46.03 16.82 66.27
N GLU A 139 45.56 17.37 67.38
CA GLU A 139 46.20 18.49 68.05
C GLU A 139 47.58 18.09 68.61
N MET A 140 47.71 16.88 69.14
CA MET A 140 48.99 16.31 69.62
C MET A 140 50.00 16.13 68.48
N ILE A 141 49.58 15.61 67.33
CA ILE A 141 50.42 15.48 66.13
C ILE A 141 50.97 16.85 65.71
N SER A 142 50.10 17.87 65.69
CA SER A 142 50.47 19.25 65.33
C SER A 142 51.40 19.88 66.37
N ALA A 143 51.09 19.73 67.66
CA ALA A 143 51.85 20.34 68.75
C ALA A 143 53.24 19.69 68.94
N LEU A 144 53.37 18.38 68.75
CA LEU A 144 54.66 17.67 68.81
C LEU A 144 55.45 17.78 67.50
N GLY A 145 54.78 18.06 66.38
CA GLY A 145 55.40 18.17 65.06
C GLY A 145 55.77 16.82 64.43
N VAL A 146 55.12 15.73 64.85
CA VAL A 146 55.44 14.35 64.43
C VAL A 146 54.15 13.62 64.07
N SER A 147 54.14 12.90 62.94
CA SER A 147 52.97 12.14 62.48
C SER A 147 52.62 10.98 63.42
N LYS A 148 51.33 10.61 63.48
CA LYS A 148 50.85 9.49 64.30
C LYS A 148 51.59 8.16 64.03
N PRO A 149 51.82 7.75 62.77
CA PRO A 149 52.60 6.54 62.48
C PRO A 149 54.04 6.61 63.00
N VAL A 150 54.68 7.79 63.00
CA VAL A 150 56.03 7.95 63.55
C VAL A 150 56.01 7.88 65.09
N LEU A 151 55.02 8.49 65.74
CA LEU A 151 54.84 8.34 67.19
C LEU A 151 54.64 6.87 67.59
N ASN A 152 53.92 6.08 66.78
CA ASN A 152 53.50 4.73 67.15
C ASN A 152 54.46 3.62 66.74
N HIS A 153 55.13 3.76 65.61
CA HIS A 153 56.02 2.74 65.06
C HIS A 153 57.50 3.08 65.23
N VAL A 154 57.85 4.34 65.53
CA VAL A 154 59.25 4.78 65.63
C VAL A 154 59.60 5.31 67.03
N ILE A 155 58.87 6.31 67.56
CA ILE A 155 59.23 6.98 68.82
C ILE A 155 58.80 6.17 70.05
N PHE A 156 57.53 5.80 70.14
CA PHE A 156 56.97 4.98 71.22
C PHE A 156 56.56 3.60 70.72
N CYS A 157 57.43 2.97 69.93
CA CYS A 157 57.21 1.61 69.45
C CYS A 157 57.06 0.65 70.63
N HIS A 158 56.02 -0.19 70.59
CA HIS A 158 55.81 -1.17 71.64
C HIS A 158 56.91 -2.22 71.63
N GLN A 159 57.29 -2.73 72.81
CA GLN A 159 58.38 -3.70 72.95
C GLN A 159 58.15 -4.96 72.10
N GLU A 160 56.93 -5.49 72.10
CA GLU A 160 56.53 -6.66 71.28
C GLU A 160 56.51 -6.38 69.77
N GLU A 161 56.42 -5.11 69.36
CA GLU A 161 56.35 -4.70 67.96
C GLU A 161 57.68 -4.16 67.43
N SER A 162 58.73 -4.09 68.28
CA SER A 162 60.03 -3.48 67.96
C SER A 162 60.73 -4.10 66.74
N ASN A 163 60.45 -5.38 66.45
CA ASN A 163 61.02 -6.11 65.32
C ASN A 163 60.22 -5.91 64.01
N TRP A 164 59.28 -4.97 63.94
CA TRP A 164 58.50 -4.73 62.73
C TRP A 164 59.32 -4.41 61.47
N PRO A 165 60.54 -3.82 61.53
CA PRO A 165 61.37 -3.66 60.34
C PRO A 165 61.81 -4.99 59.72
N LEU A 166 61.71 -6.09 60.46
CA LEU A 166 62.01 -7.46 60.02
C LEU A 166 60.74 -8.25 59.67
N SER A 167 59.58 -7.61 59.68
CA SER A 167 58.32 -8.25 59.30
C SER A 167 58.25 -8.55 57.80
N GLU A 168 57.36 -9.46 57.42
CA GLU A 168 57.12 -9.85 56.04
C GLU A 168 56.80 -8.65 55.12
N GLY A 169 57.14 -8.75 53.83
CA GLY A 169 57.18 -7.62 52.91
C GLY A 169 55.91 -6.77 52.84
N LYS A 170 54.72 -7.37 53.03
CA LYS A 170 53.44 -6.64 53.04
C LYS A 170 53.27 -5.80 54.30
N ALA A 171 53.45 -6.40 55.49
CA ALA A 171 53.32 -5.70 56.77
C ALA A 171 54.37 -4.58 56.93
N LEU A 172 55.58 -4.82 56.41
CA LEU A 172 56.65 -3.84 56.35
C LEU A 172 56.28 -2.66 55.44
N LYS A 173 55.79 -2.95 54.23
CA LYS A 173 55.35 -1.94 53.27
C LYS A 173 54.21 -1.08 53.81
N ASP A 174 53.20 -1.69 54.43
CA ASP A 174 52.04 -0.97 54.99
C ASP A 174 52.48 0.02 56.10
N LYS A 175 53.47 -0.36 56.92
CA LYS A 175 54.06 0.54 57.94
C LYS A 175 54.86 1.67 57.31
N PHE A 176 55.64 1.41 56.26
CA PHE A 176 56.35 2.46 55.52
C PHE A 176 55.42 3.42 54.79
N ASP A 177 54.41 2.92 54.09
CA ASP A 177 53.42 3.73 53.38
C ASP A 177 52.65 4.63 54.35
N SER A 178 52.41 4.15 55.57
CA SER A 178 51.82 4.92 56.66
C SER A 178 52.78 5.98 57.22
N ILE A 179 54.05 5.64 57.44
CA ILE A 179 55.08 6.57 57.94
C ILE A 179 55.32 7.74 56.97
N PHE A 180 55.40 7.45 55.67
CA PHE A 180 55.63 8.46 54.63
C PHE A 180 54.35 9.08 54.03
N ALA A 181 53.18 8.71 54.55
CA ALA A 181 51.87 9.18 54.08
C ALA A 181 51.62 8.97 52.56
N ALA A 182 52.22 7.94 51.95
CA ALA A 182 52.05 7.59 50.54
C ALA A 182 50.68 6.95 50.22
N THR A 183 49.93 6.55 51.25
CA THR A 183 48.61 5.90 51.14
C THR A 183 47.57 6.68 50.32
N LYS A 184 47.65 8.02 50.26
CA LYS A 184 46.77 8.85 49.42
C LYS A 184 47.02 8.61 47.93
N TYR A 185 48.28 8.53 47.53
CA TYR A 185 48.68 8.32 46.14
C TYR A 185 48.44 6.88 45.69
N ILE A 186 48.60 5.91 46.59
CA ILE A 186 48.26 4.50 46.33
C ILE A 186 46.75 4.35 46.07
N LYS A 187 45.89 5.05 46.82
CA LYS A 187 44.44 5.07 46.54
C LYS A 187 44.13 5.68 45.17
N ALA A 188 44.83 6.73 44.76
CA ALA A 188 44.68 7.32 43.43
C ALA A 188 45.13 6.38 42.30
N LEU A 189 46.19 5.59 42.52
CA LEU A 189 46.60 4.54 41.57
C LEU A 189 45.52 3.46 41.43
N GLU A 190 44.92 3.03 42.54
CA GLU A 190 43.86 2.00 42.51
C GLU A 190 42.60 2.49 41.79
N THR A 191 42.19 3.75 42.00
CA THR A 191 41.06 4.34 41.26
C THR A 191 41.36 4.49 39.77
N MET A 192 42.57 4.93 39.39
CA MET A 192 42.99 4.96 37.98
C MET A 192 42.98 3.58 37.34
N ARG A 193 43.42 2.55 38.06
CA ARG A 193 43.39 1.15 37.60
C ARG A 193 41.96 0.65 37.37
N GLN A 194 41.05 0.92 38.31
CA GLN A 194 39.64 0.56 38.18
C GLN A 194 38.98 1.28 37.00
N LEU A 195 39.18 2.60 36.85
CA LEU A 195 38.67 3.36 35.71
C LEU A 195 39.19 2.79 34.39
N ARG A 196 40.48 2.46 34.29
CA ARG A 196 41.07 1.85 33.09
C ARG A 196 40.39 0.52 32.74
N LEU A 197 40.10 -0.33 33.72
CA LEU A 197 39.38 -1.60 33.52
C LEU A 197 37.97 -1.36 33.00
N THR A 198 37.22 -0.44 33.60
CA THR A 198 35.87 -0.08 33.16
C THR A 198 35.88 0.45 31.73
N GLN A 199 36.76 1.40 31.41
CA GLN A 199 36.85 1.96 30.06
C GLN A 199 37.27 0.90 29.02
N THR A 200 38.15 -0.04 29.39
CA THR A 200 38.53 -1.16 28.52
C THR A 200 37.33 -2.06 28.20
N GLN A 201 36.46 -2.28 29.19
CA GLN A 201 35.22 -3.04 28.98
C GLN A 201 34.25 -2.28 28.07
N THR A 202 34.08 -0.97 28.26
CA THR A 202 33.27 -0.12 27.39
C THR A 202 33.76 -0.14 25.94
N VAL A 203 35.07 -0.14 25.70
CA VAL A 203 35.63 -0.28 24.33
C VAL A 203 35.23 -1.62 23.70
N LYS A 204 35.27 -2.73 24.45
CA LYS A 204 34.85 -4.05 23.94
C LYS A 204 33.37 -4.06 23.56
N GLU A 205 32.51 -3.48 24.39
CA GLU A 205 31.08 -3.35 24.12
C GLU A 205 30.83 -2.50 22.87
N CYS A 206 31.50 -1.34 22.77
CA CYS A 206 31.42 -0.49 21.59
C CYS A 206 31.91 -1.20 20.32
N GLN A 207 32.95 -2.04 20.39
CA GLN A 207 33.46 -2.80 19.25
C GLN A 207 32.44 -3.82 18.73
N VAL A 208 31.71 -4.50 19.62
CA VAL A 208 30.66 -5.44 19.23
C VAL A 208 29.51 -4.70 18.55
N GLU A 209 29.04 -3.61 19.15
CA GLU A 209 27.95 -2.80 18.62
C GLU A 209 28.32 -2.15 17.28
N LEU A 210 29.57 -1.70 17.11
CA LEU A 210 30.07 -1.15 15.86
C LEU A 210 30.07 -2.15 14.71
N ARG A 211 30.27 -3.46 14.96
CA ARG A 211 30.15 -4.46 13.89
C ARG A 211 28.74 -4.54 13.36
N TYR A 212 27.75 -4.55 14.25
CA TYR A 212 26.33 -4.56 13.89
C TYR A 212 25.93 -3.26 13.17
N LEU A 213 26.31 -2.10 13.73
CA LEU A 213 26.03 -0.80 13.10
C LEU A 213 26.72 -0.65 11.73
N LYS A 214 27.90 -1.25 11.54
CA LYS A 214 28.58 -1.27 10.23
C LYS A 214 27.78 -2.04 9.19
N GLN A 215 27.27 -3.23 9.53
CA GLN A 215 26.42 -4.01 8.64
C GLN A 215 25.15 -3.24 8.26
N ASN A 216 24.50 -2.60 9.24
CA ASN A 216 23.33 -1.77 8.98
C ASN A 216 23.65 -0.58 8.09
N LYS A 217 24.81 0.08 8.28
CA LYS A 217 25.28 1.17 7.41
C LYS A 217 25.46 0.67 5.97
N GLU A 218 26.18 -0.43 5.78
CA GLU A 218 26.46 -0.99 4.44
C GLU A 218 25.16 -1.41 3.73
N LYS A 219 24.24 -2.06 4.45
CA LYS A 219 22.93 -2.43 3.91
C LYS A 219 22.07 -1.21 3.57
N ALA A 220 22.03 -0.21 4.45
CA ALA A 220 21.33 1.05 4.16
C ALA A 220 21.90 1.74 2.91
N GLN A 221 23.22 1.72 2.71
CA GLN A 221 23.85 2.24 1.51
C GLN A 221 23.46 1.46 0.24
N GLN A 222 23.48 0.13 0.28
CA GLN A 222 23.03 -0.72 -0.84
C GLN A 222 21.57 -0.44 -1.22
N ILE A 223 20.68 -0.26 -0.23
CA ILE A 223 19.29 0.07 -0.49
C ILE A 223 19.17 1.46 -1.13
N ARG A 224 19.94 2.47 -0.65
CA ARG A 224 19.96 3.82 -1.28
C ARG A 224 20.42 3.77 -2.74
N GLU A 225 21.48 3.00 -3.04
CA GLU A 225 21.99 2.81 -4.40
C GLU A 225 20.95 2.11 -5.30
N THR A 226 20.24 1.12 -4.74
CA THR A 226 19.13 0.44 -5.43
C THR A 226 18.00 1.41 -5.75
N VAL A 227 17.58 2.23 -4.77
CA VAL A 227 16.55 3.26 -4.97
C VAL A 227 16.97 4.24 -6.06
N ALA A 228 18.19 4.77 -6.02
CA ALA A 228 18.69 5.69 -7.04
C ALA A 228 18.70 5.06 -8.44
N THR A 229 19.09 3.78 -8.55
CA THR A 229 19.08 3.04 -9.82
C THR A 229 17.65 2.87 -10.35
N LYS A 230 16.69 2.51 -9.48
CA LYS A 230 15.28 2.34 -9.86
C LYS A 230 14.62 3.66 -10.22
N GLU A 231 14.96 4.75 -9.52
CA GLU A 231 14.49 6.10 -9.85
C GLU A 231 15.01 6.57 -11.22
N ALA A 232 16.26 6.27 -11.56
CA ALA A 232 16.79 6.54 -12.89
C ALA A 232 16.08 5.72 -13.98
N GLN A 233 15.78 4.44 -13.72
CA GLN A 233 15.00 3.59 -14.63
C GLN A 233 13.56 4.08 -14.80
N LEU A 234 12.95 4.57 -13.73
CA LEU A 234 11.61 5.17 -13.76
C LEU A 234 11.60 6.45 -14.59
N MET A 235 12.58 7.34 -14.43
CA MET A 235 12.71 8.55 -15.25
C MET A 235 12.88 8.20 -16.74
N ALA A 236 13.80 7.29 -17.07
CA ALA A 236 13.99 6.86 -18.46
C ALA A 236 12.71 6.26 -19.08
N SER A 237 11.94 5.51 -18.29
CA SER A 237 10.64 4.98 -18.71
C SER A 237 9.58 6.07 -18.89
N LYS A 238 9.60 7.12 -18.04
CA LYS A 238 8.72 8.30 -18.17
C LYS A 238 9.01 9.11 -19.43
N ASP A 239 10.29 9.33 -19.71
CA ASP A 239 10.74 10.00 -20.94
C ASP A 239 10.33 9.19 -22.19
N SER A 240 10.49 7.86 -22.15
CA SER A 240 10.06 6.98 -23.24
C SER A 240 8.55 7.04 -23.48
N VAL A 241 7.72 7.09 -22.43
CA VAL A 241 6.27 7.24 -22.57
C VAL A 241 5.91 8.60 -23.18
N GLN A 242 6.51 9.69 -22.72
CA GLN A 242 6.29 11.01 -23.33
C GLN A 242 6.69 11.04 -24.81
N GLN A 243 7.81 10.42 -25.17
CA GLN A 243 8.25 10.34 -26.56
C GLN A 243 7.27 9.52 -27.43
N ILE A 244 6.73 8.43 -26.91
CA ILE A 244 5.72 7.61 -27.61
C ILE A 244 4.40 8.37 -27.72
N GLU A 245 3.94 9.06 -26.67
CA GLU A 245 2.73 9.87 -26.69
C GLU A 245 2.82 11.03 -27.70
N GLY A 246 3.98 11.69 -27.79
CA GLY A 246 4.23 12.71 -28.81
C GLY A 246 4.21 12.20 -30.27
N GLN A 247 4.34 10.88 -30.49
CA GLN A 247 4.21 10.25 -31.82
C GLN A 247 2.78 9.78 -32.12
N ILE A 248 1.97 9.52 -31.09
CA ILE A 248 0.59 9.05 -31.23
C ILE A 248 -0.31 10.17 -31.76
N GLU A 249 -0.25 11.36 -31.17
CA GLU A 249 -1.10 12.50 -31.53
C GLU A 249 -1.07 12.88 -33.02
N PRO A 250 0.09 13.03 -33.69
CA PRO A 250 0.13 13.34 -35.12
C PRO A 250 -0.42 12.21 -36.00
N LEU A 251 -0.29 10.94 -35.59
CA LEU A 251 -0.86 9.80 -36.32
C LEU A 251 -2.39 9.74 -36.20
N GLU A 252 -2.95 10.04 -35.02
CA GLU A 252 -4.41 10.13 -34.82
C GLU A 252 -5.02 11.27 -35.64
N ASN A 253 -4.38 12.45 -35.63
CA ASN A 253 -4.78 13.58 -36.47
C ASN A 253 -4.71 13.25 -37.97
N ARG A 254 -3.67 12.52 -38.40
CA ARG A 254 -3.53 12.08 -39.79
C ARG A 254 -4.59 11.06 -40.21
N LEU A 255 -4.95 10.12 -39.32
CA LEU A 255 -6.03 9.15 -39.57
C LEU A 255 -7.38 9.84 -39.72
N MET A 256 -7.68 10.82 -38.85
CA MET A 256 -8.91 11.62 -38.92
C MET A 256 -9.04 12.36 -40.28
N ASP A 257 -7.94 12.97 -40.76
CA ASP A 257 -7.90 13.63 -42.08
C ASP A 257 -8.12 12.64 -43.24
N ILE A 258 -7.50 11.46 -43.17
CA ILE A 258 -7.67 10.41 -44.19
C ILE A 258 -9.11 9.87 -44.22
N ASP A 259 -9.72 9.59 -43.06
CA ASP A 259 -11.11 9.12 -43.01
C ASP A 259 -12.10 10.18 -43.51
N THR A 260 -11.84 11.46 -43.23
CA THR A 260 -12.64 12.56 -43.79
C THR A 260 -12.57 12.61 -45.32
N LYS A 261 -11.38 12.39 -45.89
CA LYS A 261 -11.18 12.32 -47.35
C LYS A 261 -11.84 11.08 -47.96
N LEU A 262 -11.71 9.90 -47.34
CA LEU A 262 -12.37 8.68 -47.78
C LEU A 262 -13.91 8.77 -47.72
N GLY A 263 -14.45 9.46 -46.71
CA GLY A 263 -15.88 9.75 -46.62
C GLY A 263 -16.41 10.62 -47.77
N LYS A 264 -15.61 11.59 -48.25
CA LYS A 264 -15.95 12.39 -49.45
C LYS A 264 -15.92 11.53 -50.72
N VAL A 265 -14.95 10.63 -50.85
CA VAL A 265 -14.85 9.68 -51.98
C VAL A 265 -16.08 8.77 -52.04
N MET A 266 -16.54 8.25 -50.90
CA MET A 266 -17.75 7.40 -50.87
C MET A 266 -19.01 8.15 -51.32
N LYS A 267 -19.13 9.44 -50.99
CA LYS A 267 -20.25 10.28 -51.48
C LYS A 267 -20.18 10.45 -53.00
N LEU A 268 -19.00 10.81 -53.53
CA LEU A 268 -18.80 10.96 -54.97
C LEU A 268 -19.04 9.65 -55.75
N ASP A 269 -18.60 8.50 -55.23
CA ASP A 269 -18.86 7.18 -55.85
C ASP A 269 -20.36 6.84 -55.90
N ASN A 270 -21.10 7.16 -54.84
CA ASN A 270 -22.56 6.98 -54.81
C ASN A 270 -23.27 7.90 -55.81
N ASP A 271 -22.85 9.16 -55.90
CA ASP A 271 -23.42 10.15 -56.84
C ASP A 271 -23.13 9.76 -58.30
N ILE A 272 -21.93 9.27 -58.60
CA ILE A 272 -21.56 8.76 -59.93
C ILE A 272 -22.41 7.54 -60.29
N LYS A 273 -22.60 6.58 -59.38
CA LYS A 273 -23.46 5.40 -59.61
C LYS A 273 -24.92 5.79 -59.87
N ALA A 274 -25.45 6.77 -59.14
CA ALA A 274 -26.80 7.28 -59.36
C ALA A 274 -26.93 7.93 -60.75
N LEU A 275 -25.94 8.73 -61.17
CA LEU A 275 -25.91 9.33 -62.50
C LEU A 275 -25.72 8.30 -63.62
N GLU A 276 -24.97 7.24 -63.39
CA GLU A 276 -24.73 6.16 -64.36
C GLU A 276 -25.97 5.29 -64.57
N SER A 277 -26.71 5.01 -63.51
CA SER A 277 -28.02 4.37 -63.58
C SER A 277 -29.01 5.24 -64.37
N ARG A 278 -29.07 6.54 -64.06
CA ARG A 278 -29.91 7.51 -64.78
C ARG A 278 -29.55 7.63 -66.25
N LYS A 279 -28.25 7.60 -66.58
CA LYS A 279 -27.77 7.60 -67.98
C LYS A 279 -28.26 6.37 -68.73
N LYS A 280 -28.09 5.16 -68.18
CA LYS A 280 -28.52 3.91 -68.82
C LYS A 280 -30.01 3.89 -69.09
N GLN A 281 -30.82 4.32 -68.10
CA GLN A 281 -32.27 4.44 -68.28
C GLN A 281 -32.61 5.37 -69.44
N MET A 282 -31.99 6.56 -69.50
CA MET A 282 -32.23 7.52 -70.61
C MET A 282 -31.75 7.00 -71.98
N GLU A 283 -30.70 6.18 -72.03
CA GLU A 283 -30.21 5.54 -73.27
C GLU A 283 -31.14 4.41 -73.76
N GLU A 284 -31.75 3.65 -72.85
CA GLU A 284 -32.75 2.63 -73.17
C GLU A 284 -34.06 3.29 -73.62
N ASP A 285 -34.54 4.29 -72.88
CA ASP A 285 -35.76 5.06 -73.23
C ASP A 285 -35.65 5.74 -74.61
N ASN A 286 -34.47 6.27 -74.97
CA ASN A 286 -34.26 6.90 -76.29
C ASN A 286 -34.22 5.87 -77.43
N ARG A 287 -33.72 4.65 -77.17
CA ARG A 287 -33.63 3.58 -78.16
C ARG A 287 -34.99 2.97 -78.46
N GLU A 288 -35.82 2.81 -77.44
CA GLU A 288 -37.23 2.40 -77.59
C GLU A 288 -38.05 3.43 -78.40
N LEU A 289 -37.74 4.72 -78.26
CA LEU A 289 -38.33 5.81 -79.05
C LEU A 289 -37.86 5.81 -80.51
N GLU A 290 -36.62 5.44 -80.80
CA GLU A 290 -36.10 5.31 -82.18
C GLU A 290 -36.69 4.10 -82.92
N GLU A 291 -36.90 2.97 -82.23
CA GLU A 291 -37.45 1.73 -82.82
C GLU A 291 -38.95 1.81 -83.14
N THR A 292 -39.67 2.79 -82.59
CA THR A 292 -41.12 2.96 -82.79
C THR A 292 -41.50 4.03 -83.84
N MET A 293 -40.53 4.67 -84.50
CA MET A 293 -40.76 5.72 -85.51
C MET A 293 -40.68 5.18 -86.96
N GLU A 294 -41.74 5.35 -87.76
CA GLU A 294 -41.78 4.87 -89.16
C GLU A 294 -41.21 5.85 -90.22
N GLN A 295 -41.13 7.17 -89.98
CA GLN A 295 -40.48 8.17 -90.87
C GLN A 295 -39.93 9.42 -90.13
N VAL A 296 -38.70 9.84 -90.46
CA VAL A 296 -37.99 11.03 -89.93
C VAL A 296 -38.22 12.25 -90.85
N PHE A 297 -38.43 13.45 -90.27
CA PHE A 297 -38.65 14.68 -91.06
C PHE A 297 -37.33 15.26 -91.59
N GLU A 298 -37.24 15.48 -92.91
CA GLU A 298 -35.99 15.88 -93.62
C GLU A 298 -35.83 17.40 -93.89
N GLY A 299 -36.74 18.26 -93.39
CA GLY A 299 -36.70 19.72 -93.57
C GLY A 299 -35.84 20.49 -92.54
N SER A 300 -35.69 21.82 -92.70
CA SER A 300 -34.93 22.67 -91.78
C SER A 300 -35.68 22.99 -90.48
N ASP A 301 -34.95 23.28 -89.40
CA ASP A 301 -35.52 23.56 -88.07
C ASP A 301 -36.51 24.74 -88.09
N GLU A 302 -36.28 25.74 -88.94
CA GLU A 302 -37.17 26.90 -89.09
C GLU A 302 -38.50 26.56 -89.77
N GLN A 303 -38.51 25.65 -90.75
CA GLN A 303 -39.73 25.17 -91.41
C GLN A 303 -40.55 24.26 -90.49
N LEU A 304 -39.87 23.44 -89.67
CA LEU A 304 -40.50 22.61 -88.64
C LEU A 304 -41.13 23.50 -87.53
N GLN A 305 -40.46 24.60 -87.15
CA GLN A 305 -40.94 25.55 -86.15
C GLN A 305 -42.20 26.31 -86.61
N GLU A 306 -42.28 26.68 -87.89
CA GLU A 306 -43.40 27.45 -88.45
C GLU A 306 -44.69 26.61 -88.57
N ILE A 307 -44.56 25.34 -89.00
CA ILE A 307 -45.65 24.36 -89.02
C ILE A 307 -46.09 24.02 -87.58
N TYR A 308 -45.15 23.89 -86.65
CA TYR A 308 -45.43 23.67 -85.24
C TYR A 308 -46.13 24.86 -84.57
N GLN A 309 -45.77 26.11 -84.91
CA GLN A 309 -46.39 27.31 -84.34
C GLN A 309 -47.83 27.55 -84.81
N ASN A 310 -48.14 27.24 -86.08
CA ASN A 310 -49.50 27.31 -86.59
C ASN A 310 -50.40 26.20 -85.98
N HIS A 311 -49.85 24.99 -85.76
CA HIS A 311 -50.54 23.90 -85.07
C HIS A 311 -50.74 24.19 -83.56
N GLN A 312 -49.74 24.79 -82.89
CA GLN A 312 -49.84 25.19 -81.48
C GLN A 312 -50.95 26.21 -81.21
N ARG A 313 -51.32 27.09 -82.15
CA ARG A 313 -52.45 28.00 -81.94
C ARG A 313 -53.78 27.25 -81.86
N THR A 314 -53.98 26.26 -82.71
CA THR A 314 -55.20 25.44 -82.78
C THR A 314 -55.32 24.51 -81.57
N VAL A 315 -54.18 23.95 -81.11
CA VAL A 315 -54.09 23.16 -79.89
C VAL A 315 -54.37 24.01 -78.65
N ARG A 316 -53.81 25.23 -78.54
CA ARG A 316 -54.04 26.13 -77.39
C ARG A 316 -55.51 26.56 -77.22
N GLU A 317 -56.28 26.66 -78.29
CA GLU A 317 -57.74 26.92 -78.22
C GLU A 317 -58.53 25.72 -77.69
N LYS A 318 -58.16 24.49 -78.09
CA LYS A 318 -58.79 23.26 -77.58
C LYS A 318 -58.30 22.88 -76.17
N GLU A 319 -57.06 23.16 -75.81
CA GLU A 319 -56.52 22.98 -74.45
C GLU A 319 -57.16 23.93 -73.44
N ARG A 320 -57.47 25.19 -73.83
CA ARG A 320 -58.27 26.09 -72.98
C ARG A 320 -59.66 25.50 -72.69
N ARG A 321 -60.34 24.94 -73.69
CA ARG A 321 -61.62 24.22 -73.50
C ARG A 321 -61.49 22.96 -72.64
N LEU A 322 -60.39 22.21 -72.75
CA LEU A 322 -60.11 21.06 -71.88
C LEU A 322 -59.83 21.48 -70.43
N THR A 323 -59.10 22.58 -70.23
CA THR A 323 -58.76 23.12 -68.90
C THR A 323 -60.02 23.57 -68.15
N ASP A 324 -61.01 24.11 -68.87
CA ASP A 324 -62.29 24.51 -68.29
C ASP A 324 -63.14 23.26 -67.93
N CYS A 325 -63.16 22.21 -68.76
CA CYS A 325 -63.77 20.92 -68.39
C CYS A 325 -63.03 20.19 -67.24
N GLN A 326 -61.71 20.38 -67.09
CA GLN A 326 -60.92 19.81 -65.98
C GLN A 326 -61.23 20.51 -64.65
N LYS A 327 -61.42 21.83 -64.65
CA LYS A 327 -61.88 22.56 -63.45
C LYS A 327 -63.29 22.10 -63.03
N GLU A 328 -64.14 21.73 -64.00
CA GLU A 328 -65.46 21.16 -63.72
C GLU A 328 -65.38 19.75 -63.13
N LEU A 329 -64.49 18.88 -63.64
CA LEU A 329 -64.23 17.55 -63.08
C LEU A 329 -63.58 17.61 -61.68
N GLU A 330 -62.63 18.52 -61.45
CA GLU A 330 -62.02 18.72 -60.12
C GLU A 330 -63.06 19.16 -59.09
N ARG A 331 -63.98 20.07 -59.46
CA ARG A 331 -65.06 20.51 -58.55
C ARG A 331 -65.97 19.35 -58.14
N ALA A 332 -66.29 18.43 -59.07
CA ALA A 332 -67.02 17.20 -58.75
C ALA A 332 -66.19 16.22 -57.89
N GLY A 333 -64.87 16.13 -58.11
CA GLY A 333 -63.96 15.32 -57.31
C GLY A 333 -63.76 15.80 -55.86
N TRP A 334 -63.63 17.10 -55.64
CA TRP A 334 -63.54 17.71 -54.30
C TRP A 334 -64.78 17.40 -53.45
N GLU A 335 -65.94 17.28 -54.09
CA GLU A 335 -67.20 17.02 -53.41
C GLU A 335 -67.30 15.58 -52.89
N CYS A 336 -66.89 14.60 -53.70
CA CYS A 336 -66.76 13.21 -53.23
C CYS A 336 -65.69 13.06 -52.12
N GLN A 337 -64.56 13.77 -52.20
CA GLN A 337 -63.52 13.71 -51.15
C GLN A 337 -63.98 14.34 -49.84
N ARG A 338 -64.74 15.43 -49.90
CA ARG A 338 -65.31 16.08 -48.72
C ARG A 338 -66.26 15.12 -47.98
N LEU A 339 -67.14 14.44 -48.71
CA LEU A 339 -68.10 13.49 -48.12
C LEU A 339 -67.41 12.22 -47.56
N ASN A 340 -66.33 11.74 -48.18
CA ASN A 340 -65.54 10.62 -47.62
C ASN A 340 -64.76 10.99 -46.34
N ARG A 341 -64.24 12.22 -46.22
CA ARG A 341 -63.57 12.69 -44.98
C ARG A 341 -64.55 12.77 -43.81
N VAL A 342 -65.74 13.29 -44.05
CA VAL A 342 -66.80 13.38 -43.03
C VAL A 342 -67.18 11.99 -42.50
N LYS A 343 -67.24 10.97 -43.37
CA LYS A 343 -67.47 9.57 -42.97
C LYS A 343 -66.33 8.99 -42.12
N ALA A 344 -65.08 9.31 -42.45
CA ALA A 344 -63.91 8.82 -41.72
C ALA A 344 -63.79 9.40 -40.31
N ASP A 345 -64.06 10.70 -40.15
CA ASP A 345 -63.99 11.39 -38.85
C ASP A 345 -65.04 10.85 -37.86
N LEU A 346 -66.22 10.49 -38.35
CA LEU A 346 -67.29 9.89 -37.53
C LEU A 346 -66.93 8.49 -36.99
N LEU A 347 -66.13 7.71 -37.71
CA LEU A 347 -65.66 6.38 -37.27
C LEU A 347 -64.57 6.46 -36.19
N VAL A 348 -63.71 7.48 -36.24
CA VAL A 348 -62.62 7.68 -35.27
C VAL A 348 -63.16 8.07 -33.89
N GLU A 349 -64.15 8.97 -33.86
CA GLU A 349 -64.79 9.39 -32.61
C GLU A 349 -65.54 8.24 -31.91
N GLN A 350 -66.16 7.32 -32.67
CA GLN A 350 -66.77 6.11 -32.12
C GLN A 350 -65.75 5.23 -31.37
N GLY A 351 -64.57 5.03 -31.95
CA GLY A 351 -63.51 4.20 -31.35
C GLY A 351 -62.91 4.80 -30.08
N ARG A 352 -62.78 6.13 -30.01
CA ARG A 352 -62.23 6.85 -28.85
C ARG A 352 -63.14 6.73 -27.62
N LEU A 353 -64.45 6.92 -27.82
CA LEU A 353 -65.41 6.94 -26.70
C LEU A 353 -65.61 5.54 -26.08
N GLN A 354 -65.39 4.47 -26.85
CA GLN A 354 -65.40 3.09 -26.36
C GLN A 354 -64.26 2.83 -25.34
N LEU A 355 -63.08 3.42 -25.57
CA LEU A 355 -61.88 3.19 -24.75
C LEU A 355 -61.95 3.91 -23.39
N GLU A 356 -62.64 5.06 -23.33
CA GLU A 356 -62.86 5.81 -22.08
C GLU A 356 -63.89 5.14 -21.16
N ALA A 357 -64.85 4.41 -21.73
CA ALA A 357 -65.81 3.62 -20.95
C ALA A 357 -65.11 2.49 -20.16
N ASP A 358 -64.16 1.78 -20.77
CA ASP A 358 -63.38 0.72 -20.12
C ASP A 358 -62.53 1.22 -18.93
N ARG A 359 -62.02 2.46 -19.04
CA ARG A 359 -61.23 3.11 -17.97
C ARG A 359 -62.08 3.40 -16.73
N HIS A 360 -63.34 3.80 -16.92
CA HIS A 360 -64.25 4.07 -15.81
C HIS A 360 -64.52 2.82 -14.95
N THR A 361 -64.61 1.65 -15.59
CA THR A 361 -64.79 0.37 -14.89
C THR A 361 -63.60 0.03 -13.97
N GLN A 362 -62.38 0.42 -14.32
CA GLN A 362 -61.20 0.22 -13.47
C GLN A 362 -61.23 1.11 -12.22
N ASN A 363 -61.68 2.36 -12.35
CA ASN A 363 -61.74 3.32 -11.24
C ASN A 363 -62.71 2.88 -10.13
N ILE A 364 -63.81 2.23 -10.48
CA ILE A 364 -64.78 1.69 -9.51
C ILE A 364 -64.12 0.61 -8.62
N LYS A 365 -63.27 -0.26 -9.19
CA LYS A 365 -62.52 -1.28 -8.42
C LYS A 365 -61.54 -0.64 -7.43
N HIS A 366 -60.91 0.47 -7.81
CA HIS A 366 -59.98 1.19 -6.96
C HIS A 366 -60.68 1.84 -5.75
N ARG A 367 -61.79 2.55 -5.96
CA ARG A 367 -62.61 3.17 -4.92
C ARG A 367 -63.01 2.17 -3.83
N ASP A 368 -63.48 1.00 -4.25
CA ASP A 368 -63.94 -0.04 -3.35
C ASP A 368 -62.80 -0.68 -2.54
N THR A 369 -61.56 -0.58 -3.01
CA THR A 369 -60.38 -1.01 -2.25
C THR A 369 -60.03 0.00 -1.16
N GLN A 370 -60.11 1.30 -1.48
CA GLN A 370 -59.77 2.38 -0.55
C GLN A 370 -60.76 2.49 0.61
N VAL A 371 -62.06 2.40 0.33
CA VAL A 371 -63.10 2.48 1.38
C VAL A 371 -62.94 1.36 2.42
N ARG A 372 -62.61 0.12 1.99
CA ARG A 372 -62.30 -1.00 2.90
C ARG A 372 -61.08 -0.72 3.78
N SER A 373 -60.04 -0.09 3.24
CA SER A 373 -58.82 0.21 4.01
C SER A 373 -59.04 1.29 5.07
N LEU A 374 -59.77 2.35 4.72
CA LEU A 374 -59.99 3.50 5.59
C LEU A 374 -61.04 3.18 6.68
N SER A 375 -62.04 2.34 6.39
CA SER A 375 -62.96 1.84 7.40
C SER A 375 -62.26 1.03 8.49
N SER A 376 -61.25 0.23 8.12
CA SER A 376 -60.44 -0.54 9.08
C SER A 376 -59.57 0.35 9.97
N PHE A 377 -59.04 1.46 9.44
CA PHE A 377 -58.20 2.40 10.21
C PHE A 377 -59.01 3.24 11.20
N LEU A 378 -60.23 3.61 10.83
CA LEU A 378 -61.13 4.44 11.65
C LEU A 378 -62.01 3.62 12.61
N GLU A 379 -61.79 2.30 12.70
CA GLU A 379 -62.56 1.33 13.50
C GLU A 379 -64.07 1.35 13.21
N MET A 380 -64.44 1.44 11.93
CA MET A 380 -65.84 1.51 11.49
C MET A 380 -66.36 0.13 11.04
N GLU A 381 -67.40 -0.39 11.70
CA GLU A 381 -68.02 -1.68 11.36
C GLU A 381 -68.93 -1.60 10.12
N GLY A 382 -68.93 -2.65 9.27
CA GLY A 382 -69.89 -2.84 8.17
C GLY A 382 -69.37 -2.65 6.74
N TYR A 383 -68.06 -2.46 6.52
CA TYR A 383 -67.46 -2.14 5.21
C TYR A 383 -66.47 -3.19 4.66
N ASP A 384 -66.64 -4.46 5.03
CA ASP A 384 -65.65 -5.52 4.71
C ASP A 384 -65.84 -6.17 3.32
N ARG A 385 -67.04 -6.09 2.71
CA ARG A 385 -67.37 -6.77 1.42
C ARG A 385 -67.61 -5.77 0.27
N THR A 386 -67.00 -6.04 -0.88
CA THR A 386 -67.09 -5.24 -2.14
C THR A 386 -67.85 -6.01 -3.22
N PRO A 387 -68.54 -5.36 -4.20
CA PRO A 387 -68.59 -3.92 -4.42
C PRO A 387 -69.56 -3.19 -3.50
N PHE A 388 -69.25 -1.94 -3.15
CA PHE A 388 -70.09 -1.16 -2.25
C PHE A 388 -71.28 -0.56 -2.98
N THR A 389 -72.46 -0.66 -2.37
CA THR A 389 -73.65 0.03 -2.89
C THR A 389 -73.51 1.54 -2.70
N PRO A 390 -74.18 2.36 -3.53
CA PRO A 390 -74.18 3.82 -3.37
C PRO A 390 -74.55 4.24 -1.94
N HIS A 391 -75.55 3.60 -1.33
CA HIS A 391 -75.95 3.85 0.07
C HIS A 391 -74.87 3.49 1.10
N GLN A 392 -74.11 2.40 0.90
CA GLN A 392 -72.98 2.07 1.77
C GLN A 392 -71.89 3.13 1.67
N LEU A 393 -71.57 3.59 0.47
CA LEU A 393 -70.60 4.66 0.24
C LEU A 393 -71.06 6.02 0.79
N GLU A 394 -72.36 6.30 0.72
CA GLU A 394 -72.99 7.50 1.26
C GLU A 394 -72.97 7.50 2.78
N SER A 395 -73.26 6.35 3.40
CA SER A 395 -73.16 6.16 4.85
C SER A 395 -71.71 6.27 5.34
N PHE A 396 -70.76 5.67 4.60
CA PHE A 396 -69.33 5.78 4.88
C PHE A 396 -68.86 7.23 4.78
N HIS A 397 -69.20 7.90 3.68
CA HIS A 397 -68.89 9.32 3.49
C HIS A 397 -69.54 10.18 4.56
N ARG A 398 -70.79 9.95 4.96
CA ARG A 398 -71.47 10.76 5.99
C ARG A 398 -70.78 10.66 7.35
N LEU A 399 -70.39 9.45 7.77
CA LEU A 399 -69.72 9.22 9.05
C LEU A 399 -68.30 9.83 9.07
N VAL A 400 -67.57 9.72 7.96
CA VAL A 400 -66.26 10.37 7.79
C VAL A 400 -66.43 11.90 7.70
N ALA A 401 -67.43 12.38 6.96
CA ALA A 401 -67.73 13.80 6.75
C ALA A 401 -68.16 14.48 8.04
N GLN A 402 -68.97 13.87 8.89
CA GLN A 402 -69.40 14.47 10.16
C GLN A 402 -68.22 14.68 11.13
N ARG A 403 -67.28 13.72 11.14
CA ARG A 403 -66.05 13.81 11.93
C ARG A 403 -65.08 14.86 11.35
N LEU A 404 -65.07 14.97 10.03
CA LEU A 404 -64.32 15.99 9.29
C LEU A 404 -64.96 17.38 9.42
N ASP A 405 -66.28 17.50 9.53
CA ASP A 405 -67.02 18.77 9.59
C ASP A 405 -66.84 19.49 10.94
N GLN A 406 -66.70 18.75 12.04
CA GLN A 406 -66.32 19.32 13.34
C GLN A 406 -64.91 19.95 13.32
N GLU A 407 -63.97 19.32 12.61
CA GLU A 407 -62.62 19.86 12.39
C GLU A 407 -62.59 20.94 11.30
N LYS A 408 -63.56 20.96 10.38
CA LYS A 408 -63.71 22.02 9.37
C LYS A 408 -64.35 23.29 9.93
N GLU A 409 -65.27 23.24 10.89
CA GLU A 409 -65.92 24.46 11.44
C GLU A 409 -64.92 25.40 12.13
N THR A 410 -63.94 24.83 12.84
CA THR A 410 -62.85 25.57 13.49
C THR A 410 -61.89 26.18 12.47
N VAL A 411 -61.62 25.45 11.37
CA VAL A 411 -60.79 25.90 10.25
C VAL A 411 -61.54 26.91 9.35
N ALA A 412 -62.86 26.79 9.21
CA ALA A 412 -63.72 27.65 8.41
C ALA A 412 -63.81 29.07 8.97
N HIS A 413 -63.79 29.25 10.28
CA HIS A 413 -63.88 30.58 10.90
C HIS A 413 -62.62 31.43 10.68
N VAL A 414 -61.44 30.80 10.60
CA VAL A 414 -60.15 31.46 10.31
C VAL A 414 -59.94 31.63 8.81
N LEU A 415 -60.43 30.68 7.99
CA LEU A 415 -60.49 30.83 6.54
C LEU A 415 -61.48 31.91 6.10
N ALA A 416 -62.59 32.14 6.81
CA ALA A 416 -63.58 33.17 6.45
C ALA A 416 -63.02 34.60 6.52
N ASP A 417 -62.23 34.96 7.53
CA ASP A 417 -61.61 36.29 7.66
C ASP A 417 -60.51 36.55 6.62
N LEU A 418 -59.74 35.51 6.27
CA LEU A 418 -58.74 35.58 5.20
C LEU A 418 -59.41 35.55 3.81
N HIS A 419 -60.50 34.81 3.67
CA HIS A 419 -61.29 34.75 2.45
C HIS A 419 -62.07 36.05 2.22
N GLU A 420 -62.57 36.76 3.24
CA GLU A 420 -63.28 38.02 3.03
C GLU A 420 -62.34 39.13 2.51
N LYS A 421 -61.10 39.18 3.01
CA LYS A 421 -60.08 40.12 2.52
C LYS A 421 -59.53 39.75 1.14
N ASP A 422 -59.35 38.46 0.86
CA ASP A 422 -59.00 37.95 -0.48
C ASP A 422 -60.15 38.19 -1.46
N GLN A 423 -61.40 37.90 -1.06
CA GLN A 423 -62.61 38.08 -1.85
C GLN A 423 -62.91 39.55 -2.14
N GLN A 424 -62.61 40.50 -1.25
CA GLN A 424 -62.78 41.94 -1.57
C GLN A 424 -61.78 42.43 -2.62
N LYS A 425 -60.49 42.04 -2.52
CA LYS A 425 -59.50 42.38 -3.55
C LYS A 425 -59.72 41.60 -4.85
N GLN A 426 -60.13 40.34 -4.75
CA GLN A 426 -60.48 39.48 -5.85
C GLN A 426 -61.78 39.92 -6.54
N GLN A 427 -62.80 40.41 -5.83
CA GLN A 427 -64.01 41.02 -6.41
C GLN A 427 -63.66 42.31 -7.15
N SER A 428 -62.75 43.14 -6.65
CA SER A 428 -62.35 44.35 -7.39
C SER A 428 -61.54 44.00 -8.66
N ILE A 429 -60.69 42.97 -8.59
CA ILE A 429 -59.98 42.42 -9.75
C ILE A 429 -60.94 41.72 -10.72
N ASP A 430 -61.93 40.99 -10.22
CA ASP A 430 -62.90 40.22 -11.00
C ASP A 430 -64.00 41.10 -11.55
N GLU A 431 -64.42 42.19 -10.91
CA GLU A 431 -65.33 43.16 -11.54
C GLU A 431 -64.65 43.92 -12.69
N MET A 432 -63.37 44.26 -12.53
CA MET A 432 -62.60 44.93 -13.57
C MET A 432 -62.14 43.96 -14.65
N ARG A 433 -61.82 42.70 -14.29
CA ARG A 433 -61.63 41.61 -15.25
C ARG A 433 -62.93 41.30 -15.93
N ASP A 434 -64.05 41.01 -15.28
CA ASP A 434 -65.34 40.71 -15.90
C ASP A 434 -65.87 41.84 -16.78
N LYS A 435 -65.58 43.11 -16.48
CA LYS A 435 -65.85 44.19 -17.43
C LYS A 435 -64.90 44.14 -18.62
N LYS A 436 -63.60 43.87 -18.40
CA LYS A 436 -62.58 43.73 -19.45
C LYS A 436 -62.76 42.45 -20.27
N THR A 437 -62.71 41.25 -19.70
CA THR A 437 -63.06 39.94 -20.29
C THR A 437 -64.50 39.89 -20.76
N GLY A 438 -65.44 40.60 -20.15
CA GLY A 438 -66.81 40.73 -20.67
C GLY A 438 -66.83 41.52 -21.96
N LEU A 439 -66.12 42.65 -22.03
CA LEU A 439 -65.97 43.41 -23.27
C LEU A 439 -65.06 42.71 -24.29
N GLU A 440 -63.97 42.05 -23.87
CA GLU A 440 -63.04 41.28 -24.70
C GLU A 440 -63.72 40.03 -25.23
N ARG A 441 -64.46 39.27 -24.42
CA ARG A 441 -65.33 38.18 -24.88
C ARG A 441 -66.47 38.72 -25.71
N THR A 442 -67.08 39.86 -25.42
CA THR A 442 -68.13 40.39 -26.32
C THR A 442 -67.51 40.77 -27.66
N VAL A 443 -66.30 41.33 -27.68
CA VAL A 443 -65.53 41.66 -28.89
C VAL A 443 -65.06 40.41 -29.62
N GLU A 444 -64.58 39.39 -28.90
CA GLU A 444 -64.03 38.15 -29.42
C GLU A 444 -65.14 37.23 -29.89
N LEU A 445 -66.23 37.10 -29.13
CA LEU A 445 -67.42 36.33 -29.45
C LEU A 445 -68.22 37.02 -30.56
N LYS A 446 -68.31 38.36 -30.59
CA LYS A 446 -68.83 39.06 -31.78
C LYS A 446 -67.86 38.99 -32.96
N ARG A 447 -66.54 38.97 -32.78
CA ARG A 447 -65.55 38.75 -33.88
C ARG A 447 -65.56 37.34 -34.41
N ASP A 448 -65.78 36.36 -33.55
CA ASP A 448 -65.89 34.95 -33.89
C ASP A 448 -67.25 34.71 -34.53
N LEU A 449 -68.33 35.33 -34.04
CA LEU A 449 -69.61 35.35 -34.75
C LEU A 449 -69.48 36.06 -36.10
N GLN A 450 -68.81 37.20 -36.17
CA GLN A 450 -68.57 37.93 -37.42
C GLN A 450 -67.68 37.10 -38.35
N GLY A 451 -66.66 36.42 -37.84
CA GLY A 451 -65.72 35.58 -38.57
C GLY A 451 -66.37 34.28 -39.03
N LYS A 452 -67.19 33.64 -38.19
CA LYS A 452 -68.03 32.49 -38.54
C LYS A 452 -69.09 32.90 -39.54
N LYS A 453 -69.78 34.03 -39.35
CA LYS A 453 -70.73 34.55 -40.34
C LYS A 453 -70.04 34.97 -41.62
N GLN A 454 -68.83 35.53 -41.60
CA GLN A 454 -68.04 35.82 -42.80
C GLN A 454 -67.55 34.55 -43.49
N GLN A 455 -67.23 33.51 -42.72
CA GLN A 455 -66.82 32.22 -43.25
C GLN A 455 -68.03 31.45 -43.79
N GLU A 456 -69.17 31.46 -43.11
CA GLU A 456 -70.46 30.95 -43.57
C GLU A 456 -70.91 31.73 -44.80
N LEU A 457 -70.82 33.06 -44.83
CA LEU A 457 -71.11 33.86 -46.01
C LEU A 457 -70.14 33.52 -47.15
N ARG A 458 -68.85 33.33 -46.90
CA ARG A 458 -67.88 32.91 -47.92
C ARG A 458 -68.16 31.49 -48.42
N ASN A 459 -68.55 30.59 -47.54
CA ASN A 459 -68.89 29.21 -47.87
C ASN A 459 -70.20 29.15 -48.65
N VAL A 460 -71.25 29.86 -48.20
CA VAL A 460 -72.54 29.99 -48.90
C VAL A 460 -72.38 30.76 -50.21
N ARG A 461 -71.53 31.79 -50.30
CA ARG A 461 -71.19 32.45 -51.58
C ARG A 461 -70.38 31.55 -52.50
N ALA A 462 -69.47 30.74 -51.97
CA ALA A 462 -68.73 29.75 -52.75
C ALA A 462 -69.64 28.60 -53.20
N GLU A 463 -70.64 28.21 -52.40
CA GLU A 463 -71.70 27.25 -52.76
C GLU A 463 -72.65 27.84 -53.80
N LEU A 464 -73.06 29.10 -53.68
CA LEU A 464 -73.85 29.81 -54.70
C LEU A 464 -73.09 29.98 -56.02
N GLN A 465 -71.82 30.38 -55.96
CA GLN A 465 -70.95 30.46 -57.16
C GLN A 465 -70.67 29.09 -57.78
N ARG A 466 -70.74 28.01 -57.00
CA ARG A 466 -70.66 26.63 -57.51
C ARG A 466 -71.97 26.17 -58.15
N LEU A 467 -73.11 26.72 -57.74
CA LEU A 467 -74.44 26.33 -58.21
C LEU A 467 -74.96 27.18 -59.39
N GLU A 468 -74.31 28.26 -59.78
CA GLU A 468 -74.70 29.04 -60.97
C GLU A 468 -74.43 28.28 -62.29
N GLY A 469 -75.51 27.90 -62.99
CA GLY A 469 -75.47 27.27 -64.32
C GLY A 469 -76.41 26.08 -64.52
N SER A 470 -76.99 25.53 -63.45
CA SER A 470 -77.63 24.20 -63.41
C SER A 470 -78.98 24.06 -64.15
N SER A 471 -79.62 25.16 -64.58
CA SER A 471 -80.96 25.12 -65.19
C SER A 471 -81.02 24.54 -66.60
N SER A 472 -79.91 24.51 -67.35
CA SER A 472 -79.89 24.03 -68.76
C SER A 472 -79.60 22.53 -68.87
N ARG A 473 -78.85 21.96 -67.92
CA ARG A 473 -78.39 20.56 -67.91
C ARG A 473 -79.50 19.54 -67.59
N LEU A 474 -80.56 19.99 -66.93
CA LEU A 474 -81.67 19.14 -66.46
C LEU A 474 -82.55 18.62 -67.62
N GLN A 475 -82.72 19.43 -68.67
CA GLN A 475 -83.50 19.05 -69.87
C GLN A 475 -82.73 18.05 -70.76
N GLU A 476 -81.40 18.14 -70.82
CA GLU A 476 -80.53 17.22 -71.58
C GLU A 476 -80.48 15.82 -70.96
N LEU A 477 -80.55 15.74 -69.62
CA LEU A 477 -80.55 14.49 -68.88
C LEU A 477 -81.81 13.64 -69.08
N GLU A 478 -82.95 14.25 -69.42
CA GLU A 478 -84.18 13.52 -69.74
C GLU A 478 -84.08 12.71 -71.04
N ASN A 479 -83.40 13.25 -72.06
CA ASN A 479 -83.31 12.62 -73.37
C ASN A 479 -82.25 11.49 -73.40
N ASP A 480 -81.11 11.68 -72.73
CA ASP A 480 -80.04 10.68 -72.66
C ASP A 480 -80.45 9.36 -71.97
N LEU A 481 -81.43 9.41 -71.07
CA LEU A 481 -81.91 8.22 -70.35
C LEU A 481 -82.65 7.26 -71.29
N ALA A 482 -83.43 7.80 -72.23
CA ALA A 482 -84.29 7.01 -73.11
C ALA A 482 -83.48 6.22 -74.17
N ASP A 483 -82.33 6.74 -74.61
CA ASP A 483 -81.50 6.08 -75.63
C ASP A 483 -80.67 4.94 -75.05
N LYS A 484 -80.14 5.10 -73.82
CA LYS A 484 -79.35 4.05 -73.15
C LYS A 484 -80.16 2.82 -72.76
N GLU A 485 -81.46 2.98 -72.44
CA GLU A 485 -82.33 1.83 -72.14
C GLU A 485 -82.51 0.92 -73.37
N ARG A 486 -82.39 1.45 -74.60
CA ARG A 486 -82.54 0.70 -75.86
C ARG A 486 -81.29 -0.10 -76.23
N GLU A 487 -80.09 0.43 -75.98
CA GLU A 487 -78.81 -0.24 -76.28
C GLU A 487 -78.56 -1.46 -75.39
N LEU A 488 -78.96 -1.40 -74.12
CA LEU A 488 -78.81 -2.51 -73.19
C LEU A 488 -79.61 -3.76 -73.63
N GLN A 489 -80.80 -3.56 -74.20
CA GLN A 489 -81.66 -4.65 -74.65
C GLN A 489 -81.01 -5.46 -75.78
N SER A 490 -80.27 -4.81 -76.68
CA SER A 490 -79.63 -5.45 -77.84
C SER A 490 -78.39 -6.29 -77.48
N ALA A 491 -77.60 -5.84 -76.49
CA ALA A 491 -76.38 -6.53 -76.07
C ALA A 491 -76.64 -7.86 -75.33
N VAL A 492 -77.80 -8.01 -74.70
CA VAL A 492 -78.18 -9.23 -73.96
C VAL A 492 -78.55 -10.38 -74.89
N GLU A 493 -79.12 -10.11 -76.07
CA GLU A 493 -79.60 -11.15 -77.00
C GLU A 493 -78.48 -11.86 -77.80
N HIS A 494 -77.25 -11.34 -77.82
CA HIS A 494 -76.16 -11.80 -78.70
C HIS A 494 -74.94 -12.47 -77.99
N SER A 495 -75.05 -12.91 -76.73
CA SER A 495 -73.91 -13.39 -75.92
C SER A 495 -73.73 -14.93 -75.91
N ASN A 496 -72.49 -15.44 -76.05
CA ASN A 496 -72.12 -16.88 -76.05
C ASN A 496 -71.30 -17.32 -74.80
N VAL A 497 -71.63 -16.75 -73.63
CA VAL A 497 -70.86 -16.87 -72.37
C VAL A 497 -70.82 -18.28 -71.77
N ASP A 498 -71.81 -19.13 -72.02
CA ASP A 498 -71.91 -20.43 -71.34
C ASP A 498 -71.01 -21.52 -71.94
N GLU A 499 -70.67 -21.46 -73.24
CA GLU A 499 -69.67 -22.35 -73.85
C GLU A 499 -68.25 -22.05 -73.34
N LEU A 500 -67.90 -20.77 -73.17
CA LEU A 500 -66.57 -20.36 -72.68
C LEU A 500 -66.30 -20.79 -71.23
N LYS A 501 -67.34 -20.90 -70.40
CA LYS A 501 -67.22 -21.37 -69.00
C LYS A 501 -66.83 -22.85 -68.92
N ALA A 502 -67.27 -23.68 -69.87
CA ALA A 502 -66.96 -25.11 -69.89
C ALA A 502 -65.46 -25.37 -70.18
N GLU A 503 -64.85 -24.62 -71.09
CA GLU A 503 -63.42 -24.74 -71.43
C GLU A 503 -62.49 -24.29 -70.28
N VAL A 504 -62.90 -23.30 -69.49
CA VAL A 504 -62.15 -22.83 -68.32
C VAL A 504 -62.04 -23.91 -67.23
N LEU A 505 -63.08 -24.74 -67.08
CA LEU A 505 -63.11 -25.81 -66.07
C LEU A 505 -62.09 -26.93 -66.35
N GLU A 506 -61.89 -27.30 -67.62
CA GLU A 506 -60.88 -28.30 -68.00
C GLU A 506 -59.45 -27.78 -67.74
N LEU A 507 -59.15 -26.55 -68.15
CA LEU A 507 -57.82 -25.95 -67.91
C LEU A 507 -57.50 -25.78 -66.41
N GLN A 508 -58.52 -25.58 -65.56
CA GLN A 508 -58.34 -25.51 -64.11
C GLN A 508 -57.90 -26.85 -63.50
N LYS A 509 -58.31 -27.99 -64.08
CA LYS A 509 -57.92 -29.32 -63.62
C LYS A 509 -56.42 -29.55 -63.87
N ASP A 510 -55.93 -29.23 -65.06
CA ASP A 510 -54.51 -29.32 -65.41
C ASP A 510 -53.61 -28.44 -64.52
N LYS A 511 -54.08 -27.25 -64.13
CA LYS A 511 -53.36 -26.36 -63.20
C LYS A 511 -53.15 -27.01 -61.83
N THR A 512 -54.16 -27.72 -61.31
CA THR A 512 -54.06 -28.33 -59.97
C THR A 512 -53.03 -29.46 -59.90
N GLU A 513 -52.79 -30.18 -61.01
CA GLU A 513 -51.77 -31.23 -61.07
C GLU A 513 -50.35 -30.63 -61.10
N LEU A 514 -50.15 -29.53 -61.84
CA LEU A 514 -48.87 -28.80 -61.88
C LEU A 514 -48.53 -28.15 -60.52
N ASP A 515 -49.52 -27.58 -59.81
CA ASP A 515 -49.33 -27.02 -58.46
C ASP A 515 -48.86 -28.07 -57.45
N ARG A 516 -49.31 -29.33 -57.59
CA ARG A 516 -48.90 -30.43 -56.71
C ARG A 516 -47.44 -30.82 -56.92
N ALA A 517 -46.96 -30.81 -58.17
CA ALA A 517 -45.55 -31.08 -58.49
C ALA A 517 -44.61 -29.97 -57.97
N GLN A 518 -45.03 -28.71 -58.07
CA GLN A 518 -44.26 -27.55 -57.58
C GLN A 518 -43.98 -27.64 -56.07
N ARG A 519 -45.00 -28.05 -55.28
CA ARG A 519 -44.87 -28.19 -53.81
C ARG A 519 -43.90 -29.29 -53.38
N GLN A 520 -43.75 -30.35 -54.17
CA GLN A 520 -42.80 -31.42 -53.87
C GLN A 520 -41.36 -30.93 -54.06
N LEU A 521 -41.09 -30.14 -55.10
CA LEU A 521 -39.78 -29.54 -55.35
C LEU A 521 -39.41 -28.48 -54.30
N ASP A 522 -40.40 -27.76 -53.74
CA ASP A 522 -40.17 -26.81 -52.65
C ASP A 522 -39.67 -27.48 -51.36
N GLN A 523 -40.26 -28.63 -50.98
CA GLN A 523 -39.83 -29.39 -49.81
C GLN A 523 -38.41 -29.94 -49.94
N GLU A 524 -38.01 -30.33 -51.16
CA GLU A 524 -36.66 -30.82 -51.46
C GLU A 524 -35.62 -29.68 -51.36
N MET A 525 -35.98 -28.47 -51.78
CA MET A 525 -35.12 -27.28 -51.71
C MET A 525 -34.89 -26.78 -50.27
N GLU A 526 -35.90 -26.89 -49.40
CA GLU A 526 -35.79 -26.52 -47.98
C GLU A 526 -34.82 -27.44 -47.22
N MET A 527 -34.88 -28.76 -47.49
CA MET A 527 -33.93 -29.74 -46.97
C MET A 527 -32.49 -29.40 -47.40
N LEU A 528 -32.25 -29.11 -48.67
CA LEU A 528 -30.91 -28.74 -49.17
C LEU A 528 -30.33 -27.46 -48.53
N ASN A 529 -31.17 -26.48 -48.18
CA ASN A 529 -30.74 -25.26 -47.49
C ASN A 529 -30.32 -25.50 -46.04
N THR A 530 -31.02 -26.38 -45.30
CA THR A 530 -30.63 -26.74 -43.92
C THR A 530 -29.25 -27.42 -43.87
N HIS A 531 -28.95 -28.28 -44.84
CA HIS A 531 -27.64 -28.93 -44.96
C HIS A 531 -26.51 -27.93 -45.28
N THR A 532 -26.78 -26.91 -46.09
CA THR A 532 -25.80 -25.86 -46.44
C THR A 532 -25.41 -25.04 -45.20
N THR A 533 -26.37 -24.77 -44.32
CA THR A 533 -26.17 -24.02 -43.07
C THR A 533 -25.39 -24.83 -42.02
N ALA A 534 -25.64 -26.14 -41.93
CA ALA A 534 -24.85 -27.04 -41.08
C ALA A 534 -23.37 -27.14 -41.55
N ARG A 535 -23.12 -27.03 -42.86
CA ARG A 535 -21.77 -27.07 -43.44
C ARG A 535 -20.94 -25.84 -43.09
N THR A 536 -21.50 -24.63 -43.15
CA THR A 536 -20.81 -23.38 -42.76
C THR A 536 -20.48 -23.35 -41.26
N GLN A 537 -21.39 -23.82 -40.40
CA GLN A 537 -21.10 -23.97 -38.97
C GLN A 537 -19.96 -24.96 -38.70
N MET A 538 -19.88 -26.05 -39.48
CA MET A 538 -18.81 -27.03 -39.38
C MET A 538 -17.44 -26.46 -39.81
N GLU A 539 -17.39 -25.62 -40.85
CA GLU A 539 -16.14 -24.95 -41.27
C GLU A 539 -15.62 -23.97 -40.23
N MET A 540 -16.51 -23.20 -39.58
CA MET A 540 -16.11 -22.30 -38.48
C MET A 540 -15.52 -23.05 -37.29
N LEU A 541 -16.15 -24.16 -36.88
CA LEU A 541 -15.64 -25.01 -35.78
C LEU A 541 -14.32 -25.69 -36.15
N LYS A 542 -14.12 -26.06 -37.41
CA LYS A 542 -12.82 -26.58 -37.91
C LYS A 542 -11.71 -25.53 -37.83
N LYS A 543 -12.01 -24.26 -38.12
CA LYS A 543 -11.05 -23.17 -37.99
C LYS A 543 -10.64 -22.93 -36.52
N ASP A 544 -11.61 -22.90 -35.61
CA ASP A 544 -11.34 -22.76 -34.16
C ASP A 544 -10.49 -23.92 -33.63
N LYS A 545 -10.75 -25.16 -34.08
CA LYS A 545 -9.88 -26.32 -33.79
C LYS A 545 -8.43 -26.08 -34.22
N THR A 546 -8.20 -25.60 -35.45
CA THR A 546 -6.82 -25.37 -35.94
C THR A 546 -6.08 -24.27 -35.18
N GLU A 547 -6.77 -23.21 -34.75
CA GLU A 547 -6.17 -22.13 -33.96
C GLU A 547 -5.76 -22.62 -32.57
N LYS A 548 -6.61 -23.42 -31.90
CA LYS A 548 -6.29 -24.00 -30.58
C LYS A 548 -5.19 -25.06 -30.64
N GLU A 549 -5.15 -25.88 -31.69
CA GLU A 549 -4.03 -26.82 -31.95
C GLU A 549 -2.69 -26.09 -32.09
N GLU A 550 -2.67 -24.94 -32.76
CA GLU A 550 -1.46 -24.13 -32.93
C GLU A 550 -0.97 -23.53 -31.60
N GLN A 551 -1.88 -23.09 -30.71
CA GLN A 551 -1.49 -22.60 -29.38
C GLN A 551 -0.86 -23.70 -28.52
N VAL A 552 -1.42 -24.91 -28.54
CA VAL A 552 -0.82 -26.07 -27.87
C VAL A 552 0.58 -26.37 -28.43
N ARG A 553 0.76 -26.29 -29.75
CA ARG A 553 2.05 -26.53 -30.41
C ARG A 553 3.11 -25.50 -29.99
N LYS A 554 2.74 -24.22 -29.90
CA LYS A 554 3.63 -23.14 -29.42
C LYS A 554 4.10 -23.37 -28.00
N ILE A 555 3.19 -23.73 -27.08
CA ILE A 555 3.54 -24.01 -25.69
C ILE A 555 4.47 -25.21 -25.59
N LYS A 556 4.21 -26.29 -26.34
CA LYS A 556 5.10 -27.45 -26.40
C LYS A 556 6.50 -27.09 -26.90
N SER A 557 6.61 -26.29 -27.97
CA SER A 557 7.90 -25.89 -28.52
C SER A 557 8.71 -24.98 -27.60
N ARG A 558 8.02 -24.16 -26.79
CA ARG A 558 8.67 -23.18 -25.90
C ARG A 558 9.37 -23.85 -24.72
N HIS A 559 8.75 -24.89 -24.15
CA HIS A 559 9.21 -25.52 -22.91
C HIS A 559 9.74 -26.94 -23.10
N SER A 560 9.84 -27.44 -24.34
CA SER A 560 10.27 -28.83 -24.56
C SER A 560 11.68 -29.08 -24.07
N GLU A 561 12.60 -28.16 -24.29
CA GLU A 561 14.01 -28.34 -23.92
C GLU A 561 14.16 -28.37 -22.38
N ASP A 562 13.55 -27.41 -21.69
CA ASP A 562 13.59 -27.31 -20.23
C ASP A 562 12.93 -28.52 -19.55
N LEU A 563 11.70 -28.88 -19.96
CA LEU A 563 10.95 -29.97 -19.31
C LEU A 563 11.50 -31.35 -19.64
N VAL A 564 12.00 -31.57 -20.87
CA VAL A 564 12.65 -32.83 -21.23
C VAL A 564 14.01 -32.94 -20.55
N SER A 565 14.75 -31.84 -20.36
CA SER A 565 15.98 -31.86 -19.57
C SER A 565 15.73 -32.23 -18.09
N LEU A 566 14.61 -31.77 -17.51
CA LEU A 566 14.28 -31.99 -16.10
C LEU A 566 13.62 -33.36 -15.83
N LEU A 567 12.64 -33.76 -16.66
CA LEU A 567 11.82 -34.98 -16.45
C LEU A 567 12.07 -36.09 -17.48
N GLY A 568 12.91 -35.86 -18.49
CA GLY A 568 13.19 -36.82 -19.57
C GLY A 568 12.08 -36.95 -20.63
N HIS A 569 10.92 -36.33 -20.41
CA HIS A 569 9.77 -36.31 -21.31
C HIS A 569 8.95 -35.04 -21.05
N PHE A 570 7.98 -34.74 -21.91
CA PHE A 570 7.07 -33.61 -21.70
C PHE A 570 5.91 -34.05 -20.78
N PRO A 571 5.86 -33.60 -19.51
CA PRO A 571 4.88 -34.08 -18.54
C PRO A 571 3.49 -33.45 -18.76
N ASN A 572 2.46 -34.13 -18.27
CA ASN A 572 1.15 -33.51 -18.06
C ASN A 572 1.16 -32.64 -16.78
N LYS A 573 0.08 -31.87 -16.56
CA LYS A 573 -0.02 -30.94 -15.42
C LYS A 573 0.23 -31.63 -14.07
N ARG A 574 -0.37 -32.80 -13.85
CA ARG A 574 -0.21 -33.55 -12.59
C ARG A 574 1.20 -34.08 -12.40
N GLU A 575 1.79 -34.64 -13.44
CA GLU A 575 3.16 -35.16 -13.40
C GLU A 575 4.18 -34.06 -13.05
N LEU A 576 4.00 -32.84 -13.59
CA LEU A 576 4.83 -31.72 -13.23
C LEU A 576 4.59 -31.25 -11.79
N GLU A 577 3.34 -31.17 -11.34
CA GLU A 577 3.00 -30.80 -9.96
C GLU A 577 3.58 -31.80 -8.94
N ASP A 578 3.46 -33.11 -9.22
CA ASP A 578 3.99 -34.18 -8.37
C ASP A 578 5.53 -34.16 -8.33
N TRP A 579 6.18 -33.89 -9.47
CA TRP A 579 7.63 -33.75 -9.54
C TRP A 579 8.13 -32.52 -8.77
N ILE A 580 7.46 -31.36 -8.93
CA ILE A 580 7.77 -30.16 -8.15
C ILE A 580 7.62 -30.45 -6.66
N TYR A 581 6.55 -31.13 -6.25
CA TYR A 581 6.35 -31.50 -4.84
C TYR A 581 7.44 -32.43 -4.31
N ALA A 582 7.84 -33.43 -5.09
CA ALA A 582 8.94 -34.33 -4.73
C ALA A 582 10.27 -33.56 -4.56
N LYS A 583 10.58 -32.64 -5.49
CA LYS A 583 11.75 -31.77 -5.41
C LYS A 583 11.70 -30.78 -4.24
N SER A 584 10.55 -30.17 -3.95
CA SER A 584 10.36 -29.34 -2.75
C SER A 584 10.68 -30.13 -1.47
N LYS A 585 10.29 -31.42 -1.43
CA LYS A 585 10.58 -32.30 -0.28
C LYS A 585 12.07 -32.61 -0.17
N GLU A 586 12.76 -32.86 -1.29
CA GLU A 586 14.22 -33.04 -1.33
C GLU A 586 14.97 -31.76 -0.88
N ILE A 587 14.54 -30.59 -1.33
CA ILE A 587 15.06 -29.28 -0.92
C ILE A 587 14.93 -29.12 0.60
N ASN A 588 13.76 -29.44 1.17
CA ASN A 588 13.53 -29.33 2.61
C ASN A 588 14.39 -30.33 3.40
N ASN A 589 14.52 -31.58 2.94
CA ASN A 589 15.41 -32.57 3.57
C ASN A 589 16.87 -32.11 3.54
N THR A 590 17.30 -31.50 2.44
CA THR A 590 18.67 -30.97 2.29
C THR A 590 18.90 -29.78 3.23
N ARG A 591 17.93 -28.86 3.35
CA ARG A 591 17.95 -27.77 4.35
C ARG A 591 18.04 -28.27 5.78
N ASP A 592 17.27 -29.30 6.14
CA ASP A 592 17.32 -29.90 7.47
C ASP A 592 18.69 -30.54 7.76
N ARG A 593 19.30 -31.18 6.76
CA ARG A 593 20.65 -31.74 6.88
C ARG A 593 21.70 -30.65 7.05
N LEU A 594 21.60 -29.57 6.27
CA LEU A 594 22.46 -28.40 6.32
C LEU A 594 22.36 -27.69 7.69
N ALA A 595 21.16 -27.58 8.25
CA ALA A 595 20.95 -27.05 9.60
C ALA A 595 21.62 -27.92 10.68
N LYS A 596 21.59 -29.25 10.55
CA LYS A 596 22.29 -30.17 11.47
C LYS A 596 23.81 -30.04 11.35
N LEU A 597 24.34 -29.95 10.14
CA LEU A 597 25.77 -29.76 9.88
C LEU A 597 26.27 -28.43 10.44
N ASN A 598 25.55 -27.33 10.20
CA ASN A 598 25.87 -26.02 10.76
C ASN A 598 25.84 -26.00 12.30
N LYS A 599 24.90 -26.72 12.93
CA LYS A 599 24.88 -26.88 14.39
C LYS A 599 26.11 -27.63 14.92
N ASN A 600 26.53 -28.69 14.23
CA ASN A 600 27.73 -29.46 14.57
C ASN A 600 29.02 -28.67 14.33
N LEU A 601 29.06 -27.85 13.28
CA LEU A 601 30.17 -26.95 13.00
C LEU A 601 30.31 -25.91 14.11
N ALA A 602 29.21 -25.25 14.49
CA ALA A 602 29.20 -24.27 15.57
C ALA A 602 29.64 -24.86 16.92
N SER A 603 29.20 -26.08 17.26
CA SER A 603 29.62 -26.74 18.50
C SER A 603 31.11 -27.12 18.46
N SER A 604 31.63 -27.54 17.31
CA SER A 604 33.05 -27.85 17.12
C SER A 604 33.93 -26.58 17.19
N GLU A 605 33.47 -25.46 16.64
CA GLU A 605 34.13 -24.15 16.75
C GLU A 605 34.16 -23.63 18.20
N GLN A 606 33.08 -23.85 18.95
CA GLN A 606 33.05 -23.56 20.39
C GLN A 606 34.05 -24.43 21.16
N ASN A 607 34.12 -25.73 20.86
CA ASN A 607 35.10 -26.64 21.47
C ASN A 607 36.54 -26.22 21.17
N LYS A 608 36.84 -25.79 19.93
CA LYS A 608 38.14 -25.23 19.55
C LYS A 608 38.51 -24.02 20.40
N SER A 609 37.58 -23.09 20.60
CA SER A 609 37.79 -21.90 21.44
C SER A 609 38.07 -22.28 22.90
N HIS A 610 37.29 -23.22 23.45
CA HIS A 610 37.45 -23.70 24.82
C HIS A 610 38.81 -24.39 25.04
N ILE A 611 39.18 -25.35 24.18
CA ILE A 611 40.48 -26.04 24.23
C ILE A 611 41.63 -25.06 24.03
N GLY A 612 41.48 -24.09 23.11
CA GLY A 612 42.47 -23.04 22.89
C GLY A 612 42.69 -22.13 24.12
N ALA A 613 41.63 -21.84 24.88
CA ALA A 613 41.74 -21.08 26.12
C ALA A 613 42.40 -21.89 27.25
N GLU A 614 42.09 -23.19 27.38
CA GLU A 614 42.77 -24.08 28.32
C GLU A 614 44.26 -24.23 27.99
N LEU A 615 44.61 -24.38 26.71
CA LEU A 615 45.99 -24.47 26.25
C LEU A 615 46.78 -23.22 26.66
N ARG A 616 46.26 -22.02 26.37
CA ARG A 616 46.90 -20.75 26.78
C ARG A 616 47.08 -20.63 28.29
N LYS A 617 46.10 -21.11 29.07
CA LYS A 617 46.16 -21.09 30.54
C LYS A 617 47.28 -22.02 31.05
N LYS A 618 47.42 -23.20 30.46
CA LYS A 618 48.49 -24.15 30.79
C LYS A 618 49.87 -23.67 30.32
N GLU A 619 49.96 -23.01 29.16
CA GLU A 619 51.20 -22.37 28.69
C GLU A 619 51.64 -21.22 29.63
N GLN A 620 50.71 -20.40 30.10
CA GLN A 620 51.00 -19.36 31.10
C GLN A 620 51.40 -19.95 32.45
N GLN A 621 50.76 -21.05 32.87
CA GLN A 621 51.14 -21.76 34.09
C GLN A 621 52.58 -22.30 33.97
N LEU A 622 52.91 -22.95 32.85
CA LEU A 622 54.25 -23.48 32.60
C LEU A 622 55.30 -22.36 32.64
N ALA A 623 55.07 -21.25 31.93
CA ALA A 623 55.98 -20.11 31.92
C ALA A 623 56.19 -19.51 33.32
N GLY A 624 55.13 -19.39 34.13
CA GLY A 624 55.22 -18.89 35.50
C GLY A 624 55.92 -19.85 36.46
N ASP A 625 55.69 -21.16 36.31
CA ASP A 625 56.37 -22.18 37.11
C ASP A 625 57.86 -22.30 36.73
N GLU A 626 58.20 -22.18 35.44
CA GLU A 626 59.59 -22.13 34.93
C GLU A 626 60.33 -20.88 35.42
N GLU A 627 59.70 -19.71 35.41
CA GLU A 627 60.29 -18.46 35.93
C GLU A 627 60.61 -18.57 37.43
N ARG A 628 59.67 -19.11 38.23
CA ARG A 628 59.89 -19.38 39.66
C ARG A 628 61.02 -20.36 39.90
N PHE A 629 61.11 -21.41 39.09
CA PHE A 629 62.15 -22.41 39.18
C PHE A 629 63.53 -21.85 38.83
N PHE A 630 63.62 -21.05 37.76
CA PHE A 630 64.85 -20.41 37.29
C PHE A 630 65.41 -19.41 38.31
N ASN A 631 64.55 -18.57 38.91
CA ASN A 631 64.97 -17.54 39.86
C ASN A 631 65.67 -18.08 41.12
N VAL A 632 65.40 -19.32 41.53
CA VAL A 632 65.98 -19.92 42.74
C VAL A 632 67.17 -20.83 42.43
N CYS A 633 67.10 -21.61 41.35
CA CYS A 633 68.11 -22.64 41.06
C CYS A 633 69.25 -22.13 40.15
N GLY A 634 68.98 -21.19 39.23
CA GLY A 634 69.99 -20.69 38.28
C GLY A 634 70.51 -21.74 37.27
N SER A 635 70.05 -22.98 37.36
CA SER A 635 70.31 -24.09 36.44
C SER A 635 69.04 -24.95 36.26
N GLN A 636 69.07 -25.93 35.35
CA GLN A 636 67.94 -26.82 35.05
C GLN A 636 67.89 -28.07 35.95
N ASP A 637 68.95 -28.39 36.68
CA ASP A 637 69.06 -29.63 37.46
C ASP A 637 69.03 -29.38 38.97
N LEU A 638 67.82 -29.47 39.53
CA LEU A 638 67.56 -29.27 40.96
C LEU A 638 68.31 -30.27 41.85
N GLU A 639 68.44 -31.53 41.42
CA GLU A 639 69.08 -32.56 42.25
C GLU A 639 70.61 -32.37 42.25
N GLN A 640 71.19 -31.96 41.12
CA GLN A 640 72.61 -31.64 41.07
C GLN A 640 72.98 -30.44 41.96
N ASP A 641 72.17 -29.38 41.93
CA ASP A 641 72.44 -28.18 42.72
C ASP A 641 72.10 -28.35 44.20
N LEU A 642 71.08 -29.15 44.55
CA LEU A 642 70.84 -29.61 45.92
C LEU A 642 72.03 -30.44 46.43
N GLY A 643 72.57 -31.34 45.61
CA GLY A 643 73.75 -32.15 45.96
C GLY A 643 74.98 -31.29 46.25
N LYS A 644 75.32 -30.35 45.36
CA LYS A 644 76.42 -29.39 45.59
C LYS A 644 76.20 -28.55 46.85
N LEU A 645 74.97 -28.09 47.09
CA LEU A 645 74.63 -27.29 48.27
C LEU A 645 74.74 -28.12 49.56
N GLN A 646 74.42 -29.41 49.50
CA GLN A 646 74.53 -30.34 50.63
C GLN A 646 76.00 -30.64 50.96
N ASP A 647 76.86 -30.82 49.95
CA ASP A 647 78.31 -30.95 50.13
C ASP A 647 78.94 -29.68 50.73
N ASP A 648 78.50 -28.50 50.28
CA ASP A 648 78.92 -27.21 50.84
C ASP A 648 78.50 -27.07 52.31
N LEU A 649 77.25 -27.45 52.63
CA LEU A 649 76.74 -27.45 54.00
C LEU A 649 77.56 -28.38 54.91
N GLU A 650 77.94 -29.56 54.41
CA GLU A 650 78.78 -30.49 55.18
C GLU A 650 80.19 -29.92 55.42
N LYS A 651 80.80 -29.27 54.42
CA LYS A 651 82.10 -28.60 54.57
C LYS A 651 82.05 -27.47 55.59
N ILE A 652 81.04 -26.59 55.50
CA ILE A 652 80.87 -25.45 56.41
C ILE A 652 80.56 -25.94 57.83
N SER A 653 79.74 -26.99 57.97
CA SER A 653 79.45 -27.63 59.26
C SER A 653 80.70 -28.23 59.91
N LYS A 654 81.54 -28.94 59.15
CA LYS A 654 82.85 -29.45 59.62
C LYS A 654 83.78 -28.32 60.05
N GLN A 655 83.84 -27.22 59.29
CA GLN A 655 84.63 -26.04 59.66
C GLN A 655 84.13 -25.39 60.96
N ARG A 656 82.81 -25.25 61.13
CA ARG A 656 82.19 -24.76 62.37
C ARG A 656 82.57 -25.66 63.56
N ALA A 657 82.45 -26.98 63.41
CA ALA A 657 82.79 -27.94 64.46
C ALA A 657 84.27 -27.85 64.86
N MET A 658 85.18 -27.71 63.89
CA MET A 658 86.60 -27.51 64.14
C MET A 658 86.89 -26.21 64.91
N LEU A 659 86.27 -25.09 64.50
CA LEU A 659 86.44 -23.79 65.16
C LEU A 659 85.85 -23.78 66.58
N ALA A 660 84.67 -24.38 66.78
CA ALA A 660 84.04 -24.52 68.08
C ALA A 660 84.86 -25.44 69.01
N GLY A 661 85.32 -26.58 68.50
CA GLY A 661 86.19 -27.52 69.23
C GLY A 661 87.52 -26.88 69.64
N ALA A 662 88.18 -26.17 68.72
CA ALA A 662 89.39 -25.41 69.04
C ALA A 662 89.10 -24.34 70.12
N THR A 663 88.00 -23.61 70.01
CA THR A 663 87.61 -22.61 71.03
C THR A 663 87.49 -23.24 72.42
N ALA A 664 86.81 -24.39 72.52
CA ALA A 664 86.62 -25.08 73.79
C ALA A 664 87.96 -25.59 74.38
N VAL A 665 88.78 -26.25 73.58
CA VAL A 665 90.07 -26.84 74.01
C VAL A 665 91.06 -25.76 74.45
N TYR A 666 91.28 -24.73 73.63
CA TYR A 666 92.23 -23.67 73.97
C TYR A 666 91.76 -22.84 75.17
N THR A 667 90.45 -22.62 75.34
CA THR A 667 89.91 -21.93 76.53
C THR A 667 90.16 -22.75 77.80
N GLN A 668 89.97 -24.06 77.73
CA GLN A 668 90.21 -24.97 78.85
C GLN A 668 91.70 -25.11 79.19
N PHE A 669 92.58 -25.09 78.19
CA PHE A 669 94.03 -25.06 78.41
C PHE A 669 94.49 -23.76 79.05
N ILE A 670 93.94 -22.62 78.61
CA ILE A 670 94.24 -21.32 79.24
C ILE A 670 93.77 -21.32 80.70
N SER A 671 92.57 -21.81 81.00
CA SER A 671 92.08 -21.86 82.40
C SER A 671 92.96 -22.75 83.29
N GLN A 672 93.39 -23.92 82.82
CA GLN A 672 94.33 -24.79 83.56
C GLN A 672 95.67 -24.10 83.83
N LEU A 673 96.18 -23.36 82.85
CA LEU A 673 97.45 -22.62 82.97
C LEU A 673 97.35 -21.37 83.84
N THR A 674 96.16 -20.81 84.06
CA THR A 674 95.96 -19.57 84.86
C THR A 674 95.40 -19.81 86.26
N GLU A 675 94.66 -20.89 86.49
CA GLU A 675 93.92 -21.12 87.74
C GLU A 675 94.59 -22.15 88.68
N GLU A 676 95.49 -23.01 88.18
CA GLU A 676 96.17 -24.02 88.98
C GLU A 676 97.42 -23.47 89.70
N ARG A 677 97.67 -23.95 90.94
CA ARG A 677 98.77 -23.46 91.79
C ARG A 677 100.16 -23.89 91.32
N GLU A 678 100.26 -25.00 90.59
CA GLU A 678 101.49 -25.49 89.96
C GLU A 678 101.22 -25.71 88.47
N PRO A 679 101.25 -24.65 87.65
CA PRO A 679 100.89 -24.76 86.24
C PRO A 679 101.93 -25.63 85.50
N CYS A 680 101.43 -26.67 84.84
CA CYS A 680 102.21 -27.51 83.93
C CYS A 680 101.57 -27.52 82.55
N CYS A 681 102.30 -27.94 81.52
CA CYS A 681 101.76 -27.98 80.17
C CYS A 681 100.53 -28.92 80.09
N PRO A 682 99.34 -28.45 79.66
CA PRO A 682 98.10 -29.24 79.70
C PRO A 682 98.08 -30.42 78.70
N VAL A 683 99.08 -30.52 77.82
CA VAL A 683 99.21 -31.62 76.85
C VAL A 683 100.25 -32.65 77.28
N CYS A 684 101.44 -32.21 77.72
CA CYS A 684 102.56 -33.12 78.02
C CYS A 684 102.96 -33.17 79.51
N GLN A 685 102.27 -32.43 80.37
CA GLN A 685 102.44 -32.39 81.84
C GLN A 685 103.84 -31.99 82.31
N ARG A 686 104.66 -31.41 81.44
CA ARG A 686 105.97 -30.86 81.81
C ARG A 686 105.78 -29.56 82.59
N THR A 687 106.51 -29.41 83.69
CA THR A 687 106.58 -28.17 84.46
C THR A 687 107.33 -27.09 83.66
N PHE A 688 106.90 -25.84 83.81
CA PHE A 688 107.56 -24.72 83.15
C PHE A 688 108.86 -24.35 83.90
N PRO A 689 110.01 -24.24 83.20
CA PRO A 689 111.29 -23.88 83.83
C PRO A 689 111.29 -22.47 84.42
N SER A 690 110.49 -21.55 83.84
CA SER A 690 110.34 -20.18 84.31
C SER A 690 108.92 -19.64 84.09
N GLU A 691 108.55 -18.61 84.86
CA GLU A 691 107.28 -17.88 84.72
C GLU A 691 107.16 -17.19 83.34
N SER A 692 108.29 -16.83 82.72
CA SER A 692 108.33 -16.27 81.37
C SER A 692 107.84 -17.27 80.32
N ASP A 693 108.26 -18.53 80.43
CA ASP A 693 107.87 -19.60 79.51
C ASP A 693 106.36 -19.89 79.61
N LEU A 694 105.79 -19.82 80.82
CA LEU A 694 104.36 -19.94 81.06
C LEU A 694 103.57 -18.82 80.38
N GLN A 695 104.01 -17.56 80.54
CA GLN A 695 103.36 -16.40 79.93
C GLN A 695 103.46 -16.39 78.40
N GLU A 696 104.58 -16.85 77.83
CA GLU A 696 104.71 -17.00 76.37
C GLU A 696 103.72 -18.02 75.81
N VAL A 697 103.53 -19.16 76.48
CA VAL A 697 102.56 -20.18 76.07
C VAL A 697 101.11 -19.68 76.22
N ILE A 698 100.78 -18.97 77.30
CA ILE A 698 99.46 -18.34 77.48
C ILE A 698 99.21 -17.31 76.38
N SER A 699 100.19 -16.46 76.08
CA SER A 699 100.10 -15.44 75.02
C SER A 699 99.95 -16.08 73.63
N ASP A 700 100.69 -17.15 73.32
CA ASP A 700 100.52 -17.90 72.06
C ASP A 700 99.10 -18.48 71.94
N MET A 701 98.57 -19.10 73.00
CA MET A 701 97.21 -19.64 73.00
C MET A 701 96.14 -18.55 72.90
N GLN A 702 96.30 -17.42 73.59
CA GLN A 702 95.38 -16.27 73.50
C GLN A 702 95.42 -15.62 72.09
N SER A 703 96.61 -15.53 71.48
CA SER A 703 96.75 -15.00 70.11
C SER A 703 96.05 -15.89 69.08
N LYS A 704 96.11 -17.22 69.27
CA LYS A 704 95.41 -18.22 68.44
C LYS A 704 93.89 -18.15 68.59
N LEU A 705 93.37 -17.75 69.74
CA LEU A 705 91.93 -17.56 69.98
C LEU A 705 91.38 -16.21 69.49
N ARG A 706 92.21 -15.17 69.29
CA ARG A 706 91.75 -13.80 69.01
C ARG A 706 90.83 -13.68 67.79
N LEU A 707 91.07 -14.46 66.72
CA LEU A 707 90.32 -14.39 65.46
C LEU A 707 89.29 -15.52 65.29
N VAL A 708 89.21 -16.46 66.23
CA VAL A 708 88.34 -17.64 66.11
C VAL A 708 86.86 -17.30 66.32
N PRO A 709 86.45 -16.45 67.30
CA PRO A 709 85.05 -16.06 67.49
C PRO A 709 84.43 -15.38 66.26
N ASP A 710 85.18 -14.48 65.60
CA ASP A 710 84.71 -13.79 64.38
C ASP A 710 84.57 -14.76 63.21
N LYS A 711 85.54 -15.68 63.02
CA LYS A 711 85.44 -16.74 62.02
C LYS A 711 84.29 -17.70 62.28
N LEU A 712 84.06 -18.07 63.54
CA LEU A 712 82.95 -18.94 63.95
C LEU A 712 81.60 -18.26 63.64
N LYS A 713 81.46 -16.98 64.01
CA LYS A 713 80.26 -16.19 63.72
C LYS A 713 79.96 -16.06 62.23
N ASN A 714 80.99 -15.81 61.41
CA ASN A 714 80.83 -15.75 59.95
C ASN A 714 80.43 -17.12 59.37
N THR A 715 81.09 -18.20 59.83
CA THR A 715 80.77 -19.57 59.41
C THR A 715 79.34 -19.97 59.80
N GLU A 716 78.86 -19.55 60.97
CA GLU A 716 77.47 -19.78 61.41
C GLU A 716 76.44 -18.98 60.60
N GLN A 717 76.77 -17.75 60.20
CA GLN A 717 75.92 -16.95 59.30
C GLN A 717 75.85 -17.56 57.91
N ASP A 718 76.99 -18.00 57.37
CA ASP A 718 77.07 -18.68 56.07
C ASP A 718 76.32 -20.01 56.08
N LEU A 719 76.44 -20.79 57.16
CA LEU A 719 75.68 -22.02 57.36
C LEU A 719 74.18 -21.75 57.33
N LYS A 720 73.68 -20.78 58.13
CA LYS A 720 72.26 -20.41 58.14
C LYS A 720 71.77 -19.91 56.77
N LYS A 721 72.60 -19.16 56.04
CA LYS A 721 72.26 -18.68 54.70
C LYS A 721 72.13 -19.84 53.70
N LYS A 722 73.04 -20.81 53.74
CA LYS A 722 73.03 -22.00 52.89
C LYS A 722 71.90 -22.97 53.26
N GLU A 723 71.57 -23.11 54.55
CA GLU A 723 70.42 -23.91 55.02
C GLU A 723 69.08 -23.34 54.53
N ARG A 724 68.89 -22.02 54.63
CA ARG A 724 67.70 -21.36 54.07
C ARG A 724 67.57 -21.58 52.57
N LYS A 725 68.68 -21.45 51.83
CA LYS A 725 68.70 -21.70 50.39
C LYS A 725 68.34 -23.16 50.05
N ARG A 726 68.76 -24.13 50.88
CA ARG A 726 68.37 -25.55 50.73
C ARG A 726 66.87 -25.73 50.93
N ASP A 727 66.30 -25.12 51.97
CA ASP A 727 64.88 -25.24 52.26
C ASP A 727 64.02 -24.60 51.16
N GLU A 728 64.46 -23.47 50.61
CA GLU A 728 63.86 -22.82 49.43
C GLU A 728 63.93 -23.73 48.18
N MET A 729 65.06 -24.38 47.91
CA MET A 729 65.22 -25.32 46.80
C MET A 729 64.38 -26.59 46.99
N MET A 730 64.28 -27.12 48.21
CA MET A 730 63.44 -28.30 48.52
C MET A 730 61.96 -28.02 48.31
N ALA A 731 61.50 -26.80 48.59
CA ALA A 731 60.12 -26.37 48.34
C ALA A 731 59.74 -26.32 46.85
N LEU A 732 60.72 -26.39 45.93
CA LEU A 732 60.49 -26.39 44.48
C LEU A 732 60.33 -27.78 43.86
N ARG A 733 60.54 -28.87 44.61
CA ARG A 733 60.31 -30.25 44.10
C ARG A 733 58.89 -30.46 43.54
N PRO A 734 57.80 -30.02 44.21
CA PRO A 734 56.44 -30.12 43.67
C PRO A 734 56.24 -29.26 42.41
N VAL A 735 56.90 -28.10 42.34
CA VAL A 735 56.85 -27.20 41.17
C VAL A 735 57.53 -27.87 39.97
N ARG A 736 58.67 -28.55 40.17
CA ARG A 736 59.33 -29.32 39.12
C ARG A 736 58.46 -30.46 38.59
N GLN A 737 57.77 -31.19 39.48
CA GLN A 737 56.81 -32.22 39.07
C GLN A 737 55.64 -31.63 38.28
N SER A 738 55.13 -30.45 38.68
CA SER A 738 54.10 -29.71 37.94
C SER A 738 54.57 -29.31 36.55
N ILE A 739 55.80 -28.78 36.42
CA ILE A 739 56.40 -28.40 35.12
C ILE A 739 56.45 -29.62 34.19
N VAL A 740 57.00 -30.75 34.65
CA VAL A 740 57.10 -31.98 33.86
C VAL A 740 55.70 -32.48 33.45
N GLN A 741 54.75 -32.50 34.39
CA GLN A 741 53.37 -32.91 34.13
C GLN A 741 52.69 -32.05 33.04
N VAL A 742 52.85 -30.72 33.12
CA VAL A 742 52.25 -29.79 32.14
C VAL A 742 52.96 -29.88 30.79
N GLN A 743 54.29 -30.01 30.79
CA GLN A 743 55.12 -30.02 29.58
C GLN A 743 55.04 -31.34 28.80
N GLU A 744 55.09 -32.48 29.49
CA GLU A 744 55.18 -33.80 28.86
C GLU A 744 53.81 -34.46 28.64
N LYS A 745 52.76 -34.06 29.40
CA LYS A 745 51.42 -34.67 29.30
C LYS A 745 50.33 -33.69 28.90
N ASP A 746 50.05 -32.68 29.72
CA ASP A 746 48.84 -31.85 29.56
C ASP A 746 48.86 -31.03 28.25
N LEU A 747 50.00 -30.39 27.92
CA LEU A 747 50.12 -29.58 26.69
C LEU A 747 50.08 -30.44 25.41
N PRO A 748 50.82 -31.57 25.29
CA PRO A 748 50.69 -32.47 24.15
C PRO A 748 49.27 -33.01 23.96
N GLU A 749 48.59 -33.42 25.03
CA GLU A 749 47.20 -33.91 24.96
C GLU A 749 46.23 -32.83 24.45
N LEU A 750 46.34 -31.60 24.97
CA LEU A 750 45.52 -30.47 24.51
C LEU A 750 45.83 -30.06 23.06
N LYS A 751 47.09 -30.09 22.63
CA LYS A 751 47.48 -29.83 21.24
C LYS A 751 46.92 -30.88 20.28
N ASN A 752 46.98 -32.16 20.64
CA ASN A 752 46.41 -33.25 19.85
C ASN A 752 44.88 -33.14 19.75
N ARG A 753 44.20 -32.83 20.86
CA ARG A 753 42.74 -32.58 20.85
C ARG A 753 42.35 -31.35 20.02
N LEU A 754 43.15 -30.29 20.06
CA LEU A 754 42.92 -29.11 19.22
C LEU A 754 43.09 -29.45 17.73
N GLN A 755 44.08 -30.28 17.39
CA GLN A 755 44.30 -30.72 16.02
C GLN A 755 43.15 -31.62 15.52
N SER A 756 42.61 -32.53 16.34
CA SER A 756 41.48 -33.36 15.95
C SER A 756 40.21 -32.54 15.71
N VAL A 757 39.91 -31.57 16.58
CA VAL A 757 38.75 -30.66 16.42
C VAL A 757 38.92 -29.76 15.19
N ASN A 758 40.14 -29.30 14.88
CA ASN A 758 40.38 -28.53 13.64
C ASN A 758 40.10 -29.35 12.38
N ARG A 759 40.53 -30.62 12.32
CA ARG A 759 40.22 -31.51 11.18
C ARG A 759 38.72 -31.78 11.03
N GLU A 760 38.01 -31.91 12.15
CA GLU A 760 36.56 -32.08 12.16
C GLU A 760 35.83 -30.82 11.66
N ILE A 761 36.32 -29.62 12.03
CA ILE A 761 35.81 -28.35 11.49
C ILE A 761 36.03 -28.26 9.98
N GLU A 762 37.20 -28.63 9.47
CA GLU A 762 37.50 -28.62 8.03
C GLU A 762 36.57 -29.57 7.27
N ARG A 763 36.44 -30.82 7.73
CA ARG A 763 35.49 -31.80 7.15
C ARG A 763 34.05 -31.30 7.17
N LEU A 764 33.59 -30.73 8.29
CA LEU A 764 32.23 -30.20 8.40
C LEU A 764 31.99 -29.00 7.48
N LYS A 765 33.02 -28.19 7.19
CA LYS A 765 32.92 -27.10 6.21
C LYS A 765 32.79 -27.63 4.79
N GLU A 766 33.60 -28.62 4.42
CA GLU A 766 33.48 -29.28 3.11
C GLU A 766 32.09 -29.91 2.93
N GLU A 767 31.58 -30.62 3.94
CA GLU A 767 30.23 -31.20 3.90
C GLU A 767 29.12 -30.12 3.81
N VAL A 768 29.29 -28.95 4.44
CA VAL A 768 28.35 -27.83 4.33
C VAL A 768 28.36 -27.26 2.91
N ASP A 769 29.55 -26.99 2.35
CA ASP A 769 29.69 -26.47 0.99
C ASP A 769 29.10 -27.42 -0.07
N GLU A 770 29.29 -28.74 0.10
CA GLU A 770 28.66 -29.77 -0.74
C GLU A 770 27.12 -29.76 -0.64
N GLN A 771 26.55 -29.60 0.56
CA GLN A 771 25.11 -29.53 0.71
C GLN A 771 24.51 -28.19 0.23
N GLU A 772 25.25 -27.09 0.35
CA GLU A 772 24.86 -25.77 -0.18
C GLU A 772 24.81 -25.77 -1.72
N THR A 773 25.83 -26.34 -2.36
CA THR A 773 25.87 -26.49 -3.82
C THR A 773 24.74 -27.40 -4.33
N LEU A 774 24.50 -28.54 -3.67
CA LEU A 774 23.36 -29.40 -3.97
C LEU A 774 22.02 -28.68 -3.81
N LEU A 775 21.84 -27.93 -2.72
CA LEU A 775 20.63 -27.13 -2.49
C LEU A 775 20.41 -26.10 -3.61
N GLY A 776 21.48 -25.42 -4.06
CA GLY A 776 21.43 -24.48 -5.17
C GLY A 776 20.96 -25.13 -6.48
N THR A 777 21.50 -26.31 -6.81
CA THR A 777 21.06 -27.07 -8.01
C THR A 777 19.60 -27.48 -7.93
N LEU A 778 19.16 -28.07 -6.81
CA LEU A 778 17.77 -28.50 -6.62
C LEU A 778 16.78 -27.32 -6.66
N MET A 779 17.15 -26.17 -6.10
CA MET A 779 16.32 -24.95 -6.16
C MET A 779 16.19 -24.41 -7.59
N SER A 780 17.28 -24.39 -8.36
CA SER A 780 17.25 -23.98 -9.78
C SER A 780 16.37 -24.91 -10.62
N GLU A 781 16.48 -26.22 -10.42
CA GLU A 781 15.63 -27.23 -11.06
C GLU A 781 14.14 -27.06 -10.70
N GLU A 782 13.82 -26.76 -9.44
CA GLU A 782 12.45 -26.52 -8.99
C GLU A 782 11.88 -25.21 -9.56
N GLU A 783 12.68 -24.13 -9.63
CA GLU A 783 12.26 -22.84 -10.17
C GLU A 783 11.96 -22.91 -11.67
N THR A 784 12.81 -23.57 -12.44
CA THR A 784 12.59 -23.81 -13.88
C THR A 784 11.31 -24.61 -14.12
N ALA A 785 11.05 -25.67 -13.35
CA ALA A 785 9.80 -26.42 -13.41
C ALA A 785 8.57 -25.57 -13.04
N LYS A 786 8.66 -24.74 -11.98
CA LYS A 786 7.58 -23.82 -11.59
C LYS A 786 7.27 -22.76 -12.66
N ALA A 787 8.29 -22.23 -13.33
CA ALA A 787 8.11 -21.27 -14.41
C ALA A 787 7.32 -21.86 -15.59
N CYS A 788 7.48 -23.17 -15.85
CA CYS A 788 6.74 -23.89 -16.89
C CYS A 788 5.29 -24.22 -16.52
N LEU A 789 4.97 -24.28 -15.22
CA LEU A 789 3.67 -24.76 -14.71
C LEU A 789 2.48 -23.92 -15.23
N GLN A 790 2.64 -22.60 -15.32
CA GLN A 790 1.59 -21.70 -15.79
C GLN A 790 1.23 -22.00 -17.26
N ASP A 791 2.24 -22.12 -18.12
CA ASP A 791 2.03 -22.41 -19.55
C ASP A 791 1.49 -23.83 -19.75
N ILE A 792 1.92 -24.82 -18.96
CA ILE A 792 1.34 -26.18 -19.01
C ILE A 792 -0.12 -26.18 -18.55
N SER A 793 -0.48 -25.39 -17.52
CA SER A 793 -1.87 -25.26 -17.08
C SER A 793 -2.77 -24.63 -18.14
N LEU A 794 -2.23 -23.67 -18.90
CA LEU A 794 -2.91 -23.04 -20.03
C LEU A 794 -3.06 -24.04 -21.20
N MET A 795 -2.03 -24.83 -21.48
CA MET A 795 -2.07 -25.90 -22.46
C MET A 795 -3.14 -26.96 -22.12
N ASP A 796 -3.24 -27.37 -20.85
CA ASP A 796 -4.24 -28.35 -20.40
C ASP A 796 -5.67 -27.82 -20.63
N ARG A 797 -5.89 -26.51 -20.42
CA ARG A 797 -7.15 -25.84 -20.76
C ARG A 797 -7.42 -25.86 -22.27
N TYR A 798 -6.43 -25.56 -23.11
CA TYR A 798 -6.59 -25.66 -24.57
C TYR A 798 -6.87 -27.09 -25.04
N LEU A 799 -6.31 -28.10 -24.38
CA LEU A 799 -6.59 -29.51 -24.67
C LEU A 799 -8.02 -29.91 -24.27
N MET A 800 -8.55 -29.39 -23.17
CA MET A 800 -9.97 -29.58 -22.80
C MET A 800 -10.91 -28.89 -23.80
N ASP A 801 -10.61 -27.65 -24.17
CA ASP A 801 -11.34 -26.90 -25.17
C ASP A 801 -11.37 -27.61 -26.54
N LEU A 802 -10.23 -28.17 -26.96
CA LEU A 802 -10.13 -28.95 -28.20
C LEU A 802 -11.07 -30.16 -28.18
N LYS A 803 -11.15 -30.90 -27.06
CA LYS A 803 -12.11 -32.00 -26.91
C LYS A 803 -13.56 -31.53 -27.03
N GLU A 804 -13.89 -30.35 -26.50
CA GLU A 804 -15.24 -29.80 -26.60
C GLU A 804 -15.58 -29.38 -28.04
N VAL A 805 -14.64 -28.71 -28.73
CA VAL A 805 -14.80 -28.33 -30.14
C VAL A 805 -14.93 -29.57 -31.02
N GLU A 806 -14.13 -30.61 -30.80
CA GLU A 806 -14.24 -31.90 -31.49
C GLU A 806 -15.61 -32.56 -31.27
N ARG A 807 -16.14 -32.52 -30.04
CA ARG A 807 -17.49 -33.02 -29.75
C ARG A 807 -18.57 -32.24 -30.51
N LYS A 808 -18.45 -30.91 -30.59
CA LYS A 808 -19.38 -30.06 -31.36
C LYS A 808 -19.29 -30.33 -32.86
N ILE A 809 -18.09 -30.57 -33.39
CA ILE A 809 -17.89 -30.99 -34.79
C ILE A 809 -18.57 -32.34 -35.05
N ALA A 810 -18.42 -33.31 -34.14
CA ALA A 810 -19.07 -34.62 -34.26
C ALA A 810 -20.61 -34.53 -34.23
N GLN A 811 -21.17 -33.64 -33.42
CA GLN A 811 -22.62 -33.36 -33.37
C GLN A 811 -23.15 -32.73 -34.68
N GLN A 812 -22.40 -31.82 -35.30
CA GLN A 812 -22.77 -31.26 -36.59
C GLN A 812 -22.58 -32.27 -37.73
N ALA A 813 -21.58 -33.15 -37.63
CA ALA A 813 -21.38 -34.25 -38.57
C ALA A 813 -22.55 -35.27 -38.57
N THR A 814 -23.17 -35.51 -37.41
CA THR A 814 -24.34 -36.41 -37.31
C THR A 814 -25.60 -35.82 -37.95
N LYS A 815 -25.75 -34.49 -37.94
CA LYS A 815 -26.83 -33.80 -38.68
C LYS A 815 -26.63 -33.80 -40.21
N LEU A 816 -25.44 -34.18 -40.67
CA LEU A 816 -25.09 -34.32 -42.08
C LEU A 816 -25.14 -35.79 -42.56
N GLN A 817 -25.56 -36.74 -41.72
CA GLN A 817 -25.73 -38.15 -42.11
C GLN A 817 -27.12 -38.41 -42.72
N GLY A 818 -27.15 -38.99 -43.92
CA GLY A 818 -28.37 -39.40 -44.63
C GLY A 818 -28.66 -38.70 -45.96
N VAL A 819 -27.63 -38.18 -46.65
CA VAL A 819 -27.81 -37.41 -47.91
C VAL A 819 -27.43 -38.24 -49.13
N ASP A 820 -28.33 -38.28 -50.11
CA ASP A 820 -28.06 -38.70 -51.49
C ASP A 820 -27.40 -37.52 -52.24
N LEU A 821 -26.17 -37.74 -52.73
CA LEU A 821 -25.23 -36.70 -53.21
C LEU A 821 -25.38 -36.37 -54.70
N THR A 822 -26.46 -36.83 -55.35
CA THR A 822 -26.56 -36.83 -56.82
C THR A 822 -27.31 -35.64 -57.41
N ARG A 823 -28.10 -34.87 -56.63
CA ARG A 823 -28.87 -33.71 -57.12
C ARG A 823 -28.40 -32.38 -56.53
N THR A 824 -28.22 -31.37 -57.39
CA THR A 824 -27.73 -30.04 -57.00
C THR A 824 -28.87 -29.03 -56.80
N ILE A 825 -28.66 -28.04 -55.91
CA ILE A 825 -29.63 -26.94 -55.68
C ILE A 825 -30.01 -26.23 -57.00
N GLN A 826 -29.08 -26.14 -57.95
CA GLN A 826 -29.34 -25.58 -59.28
C GLN A 826 -30.27 -26.46 -60.14
N GLN A 827 -30.12 -27.79 -60.10
CA GLN A 827 -31.01 -28.70 -60.84
C GLN A 827 -32.45 -28.66 -60.31
N VAL A 828 -32.63 -28.72 -58.99
CA VAL A 828 -33.96 -28.62 -58.37
C VAL A 828 -34.58 -27.24 -58.60
N SER A 829 -33.76 -26.17 -58.59
CA SER A 829 -34.22 -24.82 -58.91
C SER A 829 -34.63 -24.66 -60.38
N GLN A 830 -33.96 -25.35 -61.31
CA GLN A 830 -34.26 -25.30 -62.74
C GLN A 830 -35.51 -26.12 -63.08
N GLU A 831 -35.65 -27.33 -62.52
CA GLU A 831 -36.88 -28.14 -62.62
C GLU A 831 -38.09 -27.35 -62.08
N LYS A 832 -37.93 -26.64 -60.95
CA LYS A 832 -38.95 -25.75 -60.37
C LYS A 832 -39.32 -24.58 -61.28
N GLN A 833 -38.36 -23.97 -61.98
CA GLN A 833 -38.64 -22.89 -62.94
C GLN A 833 -39.38 -23.40 -64.17
N GLU A 834 -39.06 -24.59 -64.67
CA GLU A 834 -39.76 -25.18 -65.82
C GLU A 834 -41.20 -25.58 -65.48
N THR A 835 -41.46 -26.17 -64.31
CA THR A 835 -42.83 -26.43 -63.85
C THR A 835 -43.59 -25.14 -63.57
N GLN A 836 -42.94 -24.10 -63.04
CA GLN A 836 -43.55 -22.77 -62.88
C GLN A 836 -43.96 -22.17 -64.22
N HIS A 837 -43.09 -22.20 -65.23
CA HIS A 837 -43.41 -21.63 -66.54
C HIS A 837 -44.58 -22.34 -67.23
N LYS A 838 -44.69 -23.67 -67.07
CA LYS A 838 -45.86 -24.44 -67.54
C LYS A 838 -47.13 -24.04 -66.80
N LEU A 839 -47.04 -23.80 -65.49
CA LEU A 839 -48.16 -23.36 -64.64
C LEU A 839 -48.63 -21.94 -64.98
N ASP A 840 -47.68 -21.05 -65.29
CA ASP A 840 -47.94 -19.68 -65.72
C ASP A 840 -48.60 -19.68 -67.11
N THR A 841 -48.12 -20.49 -68.06
CA THR A 841 -48.72 -20.60 -69.40
C THR A 841 -50.16 -21.11 -69.35
N THR A 842 -50.44 -22.12 -68.52
CA THR A 842 -51.80 -22.65 -68.32
C THR A 842 -52.68 -21.64 -67.58
N SER A 843 -52.13 -20.86 -66.63
CA SER A 843 -52.84 -19.78 -65.95
C SER A 843 -53.16 -18.61 -66.90
N SER A 844 -52.25 -18.22 -67.79
CA SER A 844 -52.51 -17.18 -68.79
C SER A 844 -53.58 -17.59 -69.79
N LYS A 845 -53.67 -18.87 -70.19
CA LYS A 845 -54.77 -19.38 -71.04
C LYS A 845 -56.12 -19.32 -70.31
N ILE A 846 -56.15 -19.65 -69.02
CA ILE A 846 -57.35 -19.51 -68.17
C ILE A 846 -57.74 -18.03 -68.04
N GLU A 847 -56.78 -17.14 -67.78
CA GLU A 847 -57.02 -15.70 -67.67
C GLU A 847 -57.52 -15.10 -68.97
N LEU A 848 -57.00 -15.49 -70.13
CA LEU A 848 -57.46 -14.97 -71.42
C LEU A 848 -58.92 -15.38 -71.71
N LYS A 849 -59.29 -16.63 -71.42
CA LYS A 849 -60.67 -17.12 -71.56
C LYS A 849 -61.62 -16.53 -70.50
N ARG A 850 -61.15 -16.32 -69.27
CA ARG A 850 -61.89 -15.60 -68.23
C ARG A 850 -62.06 -14.12 -68.56
N LYS A 851 -61.06 -13.48 -69.15
CA LYS A 851 -61.12 -12.10 -69.61
C LYS A 851 -62.13 -11.95 -70.73
N LEU A 852 -62.21 -12.90 -71.66
CA LEU A 852 -63.25 -12.89 -72.71
C LEU A 852 -64.68 -13.04 -72.15
N ILE A 853 -64.86 -13.86 -71.10
CA ILE A 853 -66.13 -13.98 -70.36
C ILE A 853 -66.44 -12.68 -69.61
N GLN A 854 -65.44 -12.13 -68.92
CA GLN A 854 -65.53 -10.92 -68.12
C GLN A 854 -65.83 -9.70 -68.98
N ASP A 855 -65.18 -9.55 -70.14
CA ASP A 855 -65.41 -8.45 -71.09
C ASP A 855 -66.86 -8.50 -71.64
N GLN A 856 -67.39 -9.68 -71.96
CA GLN A 856 -68.79 -9.85 -72.39
C GLN A 856 -69.80 -9.59 -71.25
N GLN A 857 -69.45 -9.91 -70.00
CA GLN A 857 -70.29 -9.65 -68.83
C GLN A 857 -70.22 -8.18 -68.36
N ASP A 858 -69.04 -7.56 -68.40
CA ASP A 858 -68.79 -6.17 -68.05
C ASP A 858 -69.42 -5.24 -69.08
N GLN A 859 -69.47 -5.61 -70.36
CA GLN A 859 -70.20 -4.84 -71.37
C GLN A 859 -71.71 -4.82 -71.09
N ILE A 860 -72.30 -5.93 -70.65
CA ILE A 860 -73.72 -6.00 -70.26
C ILE A 860 -73.97 -5.26 -68.94
N GLN A 861 -73.02 -5.31 -67.99
CA GLN A 861 -73.15 -4.68 -66.68
C GLN A 861 -72.91 -3.16 -66.72
N ALA A 862 -71.99 -2.68 -67.57
CA ALA A 862 -71.72 -1.26 -67.81
C ALA A 862 -72.90 -0.56 -68.50
N LEU A 863 -73.61 -1.26 -69.40
CA LEU A 863 -74.84 -0.73 -69.99
C LEU A 863 -76.00 -0.66 -68.96
N LYS A 864 -76.03 -1.57 -67.98
CA LYS A 864 -76.98 -1.51 -66.84
C LYS A 864 -76.64 -0.38 -65.86
N SER A 865 -75.37 -0.17 -65.52
CA SER A 865 -74.95 0.92 -64.63
C SER A 865 -75.22 2.27 -65.27
N ALA A 866 -74.88 2.45 -66.56
CA ALA A 866 -75.05 3.70 -67.29
C ALA A 866 -76.51 4.18 -67.39
N VAL A 867 -77.50 3.28 -67.41
CA VAL A 867 -78.95 3.62 -67.38
C VAL A 867 -79.37 4.10 -65.99
N ASN A 868 -78.93 3.40 -64.94
CA ASN A 868 -79.23 3.77 -63.57
C ASN A 868 -78.49 5.06 -63.18
N GLU A 869 -77.27 5.26 -63.69
CA GLU A 869 -76.45 6.47 -63.66
C GLU A 869 -77.11 7.66 -64.39
N THR A 870 -77.75 7.38 -65.53
CA THR A 870 -78.74 8.24 -66.19
C THR A 870 -79.73 8.96 -65.23
N ARG A 871 -80.36 8.12 -64.40
CA ARG A 871 -81.65 8.40 -63.74
C ARG A 871 -81.54 9.23 -62.46
N ALA A 872 -80.54 8.93 -61.62
CA ALA A 872 -80.32 9.67 -60.36
C ALA A 872 -79.65 11.06 -60.53
N GLU A 873 -78.88 11.33 -61.61
CA GLU A 873 -78.36 12.71 -61.84
C GLU A 873 -79.48 13.72 -62.09
N LYS A 874 -80.53 13.31 -62.81
CA LYS A 874 -81.71 14.14 -63.06
C LYS A 874 -82.44 14.52 -61.76
N LEU A 875 -82.55 13.58 -60.82
CA LEU A 875 -83.19 13.81 -59.53
C LEU A 875 -82.36 14.72 -58.62
N GLN A 876 -81.03 14.56 -58.64
CA GLN A 876 -80.13 15.38 -57.82
C GLN A 876 -80.08 16.85 -58.28
N LEU A 877 -79.93 17.10 -59.59
CA LEU A 877 -79.91 18.47 -60.13
C LEU A 877 -81.23 19.23 -59.91
N SER A 878 -82.36 18.53 -59.78
CA SER A 878 -83.65 19.12 -59.45
C SER A 878 -83.75 19.57 -57.98
N SER A 879 -83.05 18.88 -57.08
CA SER A 879 -82.96 19.21 -55.65
C SER A 879 -82.03 20.40 -55.40
N ASP A 880 -80.90 20.44 -56.13
CA ASP A 880 -79.89 21.50 -56.01
C ASP A 880 -80.41 22.87 -56.46
N MET A 881 -81.37 22.93 -57.39
CA MET A 881 -81.96 24.18 -57.89
C MET A 881 -82.92 24.85 -56.88
N GLN A 882 -83.60 24.08 -56.03
CA GLN A 882 -84.39 24.62 -54.90
C GLN A 882 -83.48 25.12 -53.77
N LYS A 883 -82.36 24.42 -53.52
CA LYS A 883 -81.33 24.86 -52.55
C LYS A 883 -80.67 26.17 -52.97
N GLN A 884 -80.41 26.37 -54.26
CA GLN A 884 -79.76 27.59 -54.75
C GLN A 884 -80.57 28.86 -54.44
N GLN A 885 -81.91 28.81 -54.55
CA GLN A 885 -82.78 29.94 -54.20
C GLN A 885 -82.76 30.27 -52.71
N GLN A 886 -82.80 29.27 -51.83
CA GLN A 886 -82.74 29.49 -50.37
C GLN A 886 -81.37 29.99 -49.91
N LEU A 887 -80.29 29.48 -50.49
CA LEU A 887 -78.93 29.90 -50.16
C LEU A 887 -78.68 31.36 -50.59
N ALA A 888 -79.26 31.81 -51.71
CA ALA A 888 -79.17 33.19 -52.18
C ALA A 888 -79.76 34.20 -51.19
N GLU A 889 -80.92 33.90 -50.60
CA GLU A 889 -81.56 34.74 -49.58
C GLU A 889 -80.73 34.78 -48.29
N GLN A 890 -80.24 33.63 -47.83
CA GLN A 890 -79.36 33.54 -46.65
C GLN A 890 -78.05 34.33 -46.82
N CYS A 891 -77.53 34.40 -48.04
CA CYS A 891 -76.34 35.19 -48.34
C CYS A 891 -76.55 36.70 -48.13
N VAL A 892 -77.74 37.20 -48.46
CA VAL A 892 -78.07 38.62 -48.22
C VAL A 892 -78.22 38.88 -46.72
N GLU A 893 -78.88 37.98 -46.00
CA GLU A 893 -79.09 38.07 -44.55
C GLU A 893 -77.77 38.04 -43.76
N PHE A 894 -76.86 37.11 -44.06
CA PHE A 894 -75.58 37.06 -43.36
C PHE A 894 -74.70 38.27 -43.69
N THR A 895 -74.81 38.86 -44.90
CA THR A 895 -74.01 40.04 -45.26
C THR A 895 -74.39 41.26 -44.41
N THR A 896 -75.69 41.46 -44.13
CA THR A 896 -76.17 42.59 -43.32
C THR A 896 -75.85 42.40 -41.83
N GLU A 897 -75.96 41.17 -41.30
CA GLU A 897 -75.59 40.85 -39.91
C GLU A 897 -74.09 41.06 -39.64
N ILE A 898 -73.22 40.66 -40.57
CA ILE A 898 -71.77 40.89 -40.46
C ILE A 898 -71.46 42.38 -40.37
N GLN A 899 -72.13 43.22 -41.16
CA GLN A 899 -71.89 44.67 -41.13
C GLN A 899 -72.32 45.28 -39.78
N ALA A 900 -73.44 44.83 -39.20
CA ALA A 900 -73.86 45.25 -37.85
C ALA A 900 -72.86 44.81 -36.76
N LEU A 901 -72.42 43.55 -36.79
CA LEU A 901 -71.42 43.02 -35.85
C LEU A 901 -70.08 43.75 -35.96
N THR A 902 -69.66 44.14 -37.17
CA THR A 902 -68.42 44.90 -37.41
C THR A 902 -68.42 46.25 -36.68
N ARG A 903 -69.58 46.93 -36.64
CA ARG A 903 -69.72 48.24 -35.98
C ARG A 903 -69.64 48.10 -34.46
N ASP A 904 -70.35 47.13 -33.90
CA ASP A 904 -70.41 46.88 -32.45
C ASP A 904 -69.04 46.48 -31.87
N ILE A 905 -68.24 45.71 -32.63
CA ILE A 905 -66.88 45.30 -32.24
C ILE A 905 -65.94 46.52 -32.13
N ARG A 906 -66.15 47.54 -32.98
CA ARG A 906 -65.29 48.74 -32.99
C ARG A 906 -65.54 49.61 -31.77
N GLU A 907 -66.81 49.83 -31.41
CA GLU A 907 -67.19 50.61 -30.21
C GLU A 907 -66.73 49.92 -28.91
N ALA A 908 -66.87 48.60 -28.82
CA ALA A 908 -66.42 47.85 -27.64
C ALA A 908 -64.89 47.81 -27.47
N LYS A 909 -64.12 47.92 -28.57
CA LYS A 909 -62.65 47.99 -28.53
C LYS A 909 -62.10 49.34 -28.08
N GLU A 910 -62.75 50.45 -28.41
CA GLU A 910 -62.31 51.78 -27.96
C GLU A 910 -62.49 51.96 -26.43
N GLN A 911 -63.46 51.27 -25.82
CA GLN A 911 -63.67 51.26 -24.37
C GLN A 911 -62.69 50.36 -23.58
N LEU A 912 -61.96 49.45 -24.24
CA LEU A 912 -61.06 48.49 -23.60
C LEU A 912 -59.67 49.06 -23.23
N SER A 913 -59.19 50.09 -23.94
CA SER A 913 -57.84 50.61 -23.73
C SER A 913 -57.59 51.21 -22.32
N PRO A 914 -58.52 51.97 -21.69
CA PRO A 914 -58.31 52.54 -20.34
C PRO A 914 -58.39 51.51 -19.20
N LEU A 915 -59.14 50.41 -19.42
CA LEU A 915 -59.34 49.30 -18.47
C LEU A 915 -58.12 48.36 -18.39
N SER A 916 -57.36 48.25 -19.48
CA SER A 916 -56.16 47.40 -19.53
C SER A 916 -55.02 47.94 -18.66
N ALA A 917 -54.85 49.27 -18.59
CA ALA A 917 -53.80 49.94 -17.82
C ALA A 917 -54.04 49.96 -16.30
N THR A 918 -55.30 49.85 -15.85
CA THR A 918 -55.65 49.72 -14.42
C THR A 918 -55.47 48.29 -13.90
N LEU A 919 -55.60 47.27 -14.76
CA LEU A 919 -55.46 45.86 -14.40
C LEU A 919 -54.01 45.40 -14.19
N GLU A 920 -53.05 45.96 -14.95
CA GLU A 920 -51.61 45.67 -14.76
C GLU A 920 -51.11 46.09 -13.37
N LYS A 921 -51.66 47.16 -12.77
CA LYS A 921 -51.31 47.59 -11.40
C LYS A 921 -51.81 46.65 -10.30
N LEU A 922 -52.96 46.00 -10.52
CA LEU A 922 -53.57 45.07 -9.56
C LEU A 922 -53.05 43.64 -9.72
N GLN A 923 -52.57 43.25 -10.91
CA GLN A 923 -51.99 41.92 -11.16
C GLN A 923 -50.59 41.72 -10.56
N GLN A 924 -49.87 42.80 -10.22
CA GLN A 924 -48.55 42.74 -9.58
C GLN A 924 -48.61 42.34 -8.08
N GLU A 925 -49.80 42.37 -7.46
CA GLU A 925 -50.00 41.98 -6.04
C GLU A 925 -50.51 40.52 -5.85
N LYS A 926 -50.86 39.78 -6.91
CA LYS A 926 -51.53 38.45 -6.82
C LYS A 926 -50.62 37.23 -7.08
N GLN A 927 -49.33 37.44 -7.39
CA GLN A 927 -48.43 36.39 -7.89
C GLN A 927 -47.91 35.39 -6.83
N GLU A 928 -48.60 35.17 -5.71
CA GLU A 928 -48.11 34.33 -4.59
C GLU A 928 -48.85 33.00 -4.31
N LEU A 929 -49.91 32.56 -5.02
CA LEU A 929 -50.66 31.34 -4.61
C LEU A 929 -51.08 30.36 -5.73
N VAL A 930 -50.46 29.17 -5.68
CA VAL A 930 -50.29 28.03 -6.63
C VAL A 930 -51.52 27.14 -6.94
N GLU A 931 -51.42 26.49 -8.13
CA GLU A 931 -52.04 25.32 -8.81
C GLU A 931 -52.86 24.22 -8.06
N LEU A 932 -53.97 23.70 -8.68
CA LEU A 932 -54.13 22.34 -9.30
C LEU A 932 -55.61 21.98 -9.75
N ASN A 933 -55.80 21.48 -11.00
CA ASN A 933 -56.79 20.51 -11.64
C ASN A 933 -58.27 20.28 -11.14
N ASN A 934 -59.29 19.73 -11.86
CA ASN A 934 -59.66 19.34 -13.26
C ASN A 934 -61.18 18.88 -13.32
N PHE A 935 -61.73 18.58 -14.53
CA PHE A 935 -62.92 17.74 -14.94
C PHE A 935 -64.29 18.45 -15.26
N ASP A 936 -65.20 18.06 -16.20
CA ASP A 936 -65.71 16.75 -16.74
C ASP A 936 -66.60 16.91 -18.04
N MET A 937 -66.99 15.82 -18.76
CA MET A 937 -68.39 15.43 -19.14
C MET A 937 -68.59 14.52 -20.40
N MET A 938 -69.52 13.55 -20.26
CA MET A 938 -69.94 12.45 -21.16
C MET A 938 -71.45 12.51 -21.51
N PHE A 939 -71.86 12.60 -22.79
CA PHE A 939 -73.23 12.25 -23.28
C PHE A 939 -73.42 12.07 -24.82
N LEU A 940 -72.41 12.27 -25.69
CA LEU A 940 -72.66 12.49 -27.14
C LEU A 940 -72.75 11.23 -28.05
N LEU A 941 -72.73 10.01 -27.50
CA LEU A 941 -72.47 8.78 -28.27
C LEU A 941 -73.68 8.27 -29.09
N GLN A 942 -74.91 8.55 -28.68
CA GLN A 942 -76.11 7.93 -29.30
C GLN A 942 -76.70 8.72 -30.49
N GLN A 943 -76.25 9.95 -30.76
CA GLN A 943 -76.79 10.78 -31.86
C GLN A 943 -76.04 10.60 -33.18
N LYS A 944 -74.78 10.14 -33.12
CA LYS A 944 -73.86 10.07 -34.27
C LYS A 944 -74.07 8.88 -35.19
N GLU A 945 -74.80 7.86 -34.73
CA GLU A 945 -75.06 6.63 -35.50
C GLU A 945 -76.14 6.82 -36.59
N ALA A 946 -77.03 7.80 -36.44
CA ALA A 946 -78.06 8.12 -37.44
C ALA A 946 -77.55 9.03 -38.59
N GLU A 947 -76.62 9.96 -38.30
CA GLU A 947 -76.02 10.87 -39.30
C GLU A 947 -75.13 10.16 -40.33
N LEU A 948 -74.64 8.95 -40.01
CA LEU A 948 -73.79 8.13 -40.89
C LEU A 948 -74.58 7.46 -42.03
N GLN A 949 -75.90 7.27 -41.88
CA GLN A 949 -76.74 6.63 -42.90
C GLN A 949 -77.16 7.61 -44.01
N GLU A 950 -77.36 8.89 -43.70
CA GLU A 950 -77.79 9.93 -44.67
C GLU A 950 -76.63 10.49 -45.51
N THR A 951 -75.39 10.42 -45.00
CA THR A 951 -74.18 10.80 -45.72
C THR A 951 -73.78 9.78 -46.81
N ASN A 952 -74.21 8.52 -46.71
CA ASN A 952 -73.93 7.50 -47.74
C ASN A 952 -74.83 7.64 -48.99
N THR A 953 -76.03 8.22 -48.89
CA THR A 953 -76.94 8.41 -50.04
C THR A 953 -76.57 9.62 -50.89
N GLN A 954 -76.08 10.71 -50.30
CA GLN A 954 -75.63 11.90 -51.04
C GLN A 954 -74.30 11.69 -51.79
N LEU A 955 -73.46 10.75 -51.35
CA LEU A 955 -72.19 10.40 -52.02
C LEU A 955 -72.42 9.75 -53.40
N HIS A 956 -73.50 8.99 -53.57
CA HIS A 956 -73.75 8.19 -54.78
C HIS A 956 -74.29 9.02 -55.98
N GLU A 957 -74.93 10.16 -55.72
CA GLU A 957 -75.41 11.08 -56.77
C GLU A 957 -74.30 12.03 -57.28
N ALA A 958 -73.33 12.39 -56.42
CA ALA A 958 -72.15 13.17 -56.81
C ALA A 958 -71.15 12.37 -57.69
N GLU A 959 -71.11 11.04 -57.54
CA GLU A 959 -70.24 10.16 -58.33
C GLU A 959 -70.67 10.02 -59.80
N LYS A 960 -71.96 10.19 -60.10
CA LYS A 960 -72.50 10.11 -61.45
C LYS A 960 -72.28 11.37 -62.28
N HIS A 961 -72.54 12.54 -61.71
CA HIS A 961 -72.32 13.82 -62.38
C HIS A 961 -70.86 13.98 -62.85
N LYS A 962 -69.92 13.33 -62.15
CA LYS A 962 -68.49 13.19 -62.48
C LYS A 962 -68.22 12.34 -63.74
N GLU A 963 -69.06 11.36 -64.09
CA GLU A 963 -68.90 10.48 -65.26
C GLU A 963 -69.37 11.11 -66.59
N LYS A 964 -70.38 11.98 -66.56
CA LYS A 964 -70.86 12.68 -67.75
C LYS A 964 -69.88 13.76 -68.25
N ILE A 965 -69.26 14.49 -67.32
CA ILE A 965 -68.14 15.43 -67.61
C ILE A 965 -66.91 14.65 -68.12
N ASN A 966 -66.71 13.42 -67.66
CA ASN A 966 -65.65 12.52 -68.13
C ASN A 966 -65.82 12.06 -69.59
N LYS A 967 -67.06 11.96 -70.12
CA LYS A 967 -67.34 11.60 -71.54
C LYS A 967 -67.19 12.77 -72.52
N GLU A 968 -67.56 13.99 -72.15
CA GLU A 968 -67.27 15.20 -72.95
C GLU A 968 -65.76 15.52 -72.95
N MET A 969 -65.09 15.38 -71.79
CA MET A 969 -63.62 15.35 -71.74
C MET A 969 -63.05 14.21 -72.60
N GLY A 970 -63.76 13.09 -72.73
CA GLY A 970 -63.41 11.96 -73.57
C GLY A 970 -63.40 12.29 -75.06
N SER A 971 -64.39 12.99 -75.62
CA SER A 971 -64.40 13.36 -77.05
C SER A 971 -63.46 14.52 -77.37
N ILE A 972 -63.32 15.51 -76.48
CA ILE A 972 -62.32 16.58 -76.61
C ILE A 972 -60.91 15.99 -76.46
N ARG A 973 -60.71 14.99 -75.59
CA ARG A 973 -59.46 14.19 -75.54
C ARG A 973 -59.25 13.39 -76.81
N GLN A 974 -60.28 12.79 -77.41
CA GLN A 974 -60.15 12.02 -78.66
C GLN A 974 -59.81 12.91 -79.88
N ASP A 975 -60.32 14.15 -79.90
CA ASP A 975 -60.00 15.21 -80.87
C ASP A 975 -58.60 15.82 -80.65
N ILE A 976 -58.20 15.98 -79.39
CA ILE A 976 -56.84 16.36 -79.00
C ILE A 976 -55.88 15.21 -79.28
N ASP A 977 -56.27 13.96 -79.10
CA ASP A 977 -55.45 12.76 -79.33
C ASP A 977 -55.26 12.52 -80.84
N THR A 978 -56.26 12.77 -81.67
CA THR A 978 -56.12 12.75 -83.14
C THR A 978 -55.25 13.90 -83.68
N GLN A 979 -55.33 15.12 -83.11
CA GLN A 979 -54.37 16.20 -83.41
C GLN A 979 -53.00 16.02 -82.76
N LYS A 980 -52.93 15.29 -81.65
CA LYS A 980 -51.70 14.86 -80.98
C LYS A 980 -51.04 13.71 -81.68
N VAL A 981 -51.67 12.91 -82.53
CA VAL A 981 -50.91 11.95 -83.37
C VAL A 981 -50.04 12.71 -84.38
N GLN A 982 -50.53 13.82 -84.94
CA GLN A 982 -49.73 14.74 -85.76
C GLN A 982 -48.78 15.61 -84.94
N GLU A 983 -49.18 16.06 -83.74
CA GLU A 983 -48.28 16.78 -82.83
C GLU A 983 -47.19 15.86 -82.27
N ARG A 984 -47.49 14.61 -81.94
CA ARG A 984 -46.57 13.56 -81.44
C ARG A 984 -45.60 13.14 -82.53
N TRP A 985 -46.00 13.07 -83.78
CA TRP A 985 -45.03 12.93 -84.88
C TRP A 985 -44.05 14.13 -84.97
N LEU A 986 -44.53 15.37 -84.82
CA LEU A 986 -43.68 16.59 -84.80
C LEU A 986 -42.89 16.73 -83.47
N GLN A 987 -43.46 16.28 -82.36
CA GLN A 987 -42.99 16.44 -80.99
C GLN A 987 -42.07 15.30 -80.58
N ASP A 988 -42.24 14.08 -81.08
CA ASP A 988 -41.27 12.99 -80.93
C ASP A 988 -39.99 13.36 -81.68
N ASN A 989 -40.08 14.01 -82.85
CA ASN A 989 -38.92 14.60 -83.54
C ASN A 989 -38.24 15.74 -82.73
N LEU A 990 -39.01 16.61 -82.06
CA LEU A 990 -38.47 17.67 -81.17
C LEU A 990 -37.97 17.13 -79.81
N THR A 991 -38.59 16.08 -79.28
CA THR A 991 -38.33 15.48 -77.96
C THR A 991 -37.14 14.55 -78.01
N LEU A 992 -36.98 13.79 -79.10
CA LEU A 992 -35.75 13.04 -79.37
C LEU A 992 -34.55 14.01 -79.41
N ARG A 993 -34.68 15.15 -80.11
CA ARG A 993 -33.63 16.17 -80.16
C ARG A 993 -33.33 16.83 -78.80
N LYS A 994 -34.35 17.11 -77.98
CA LYS A 994 -34.16 17.63 -76.60
C LYS A 994 -33.59 16.59 -75.63
N ARG A 995 -34.06 15.35 -75.68
CA ARG A 995 -33.57 14.25 -74.82
C ARG A 995 -32.13 13.87 -75.15
N ILE A 996 -31.73 13.96 -76.42
CA ILE A 996 -30.32 13.83 -76.82
C ILE A 996 -29.47 14.93 -76.19
N GLU A 997 -29.98 16.16 -76.06
CA GLU A 997 -29.25 17.27 -75.43
C GLU A 997 -29.19 17.15 -73.89
N GLU A 998 -30.29 16.76 -73.24
CA GLU A 998 -30.32 16.48 -71.79
C GLU A 998 -29.41 15.29 -71.42
N LEU A 999 -29.32 14.27 -72.28
CA LEU A 999 -28.39 13.16 -72.11
C LEU A 999 -26.93 13.64 -72.16
N LYS A 1000 -26.59 14.63 -73.02
CA LYS A 1000 -25.26 15.24 -73.04
C LYS A 1000 -24.95 15.98 -71.74
N GLU A 1001 -25.91 16.68 -71.13
CA GLU A 1001 -25.71 17.35 -69.85
C GLU A 1001 -25.46 16.37 -68.69
N VAL A 1002 -26.21 15.26 -68.63
CA VAL A 1002 -26.02 14.21 -67.62
C VAL A 1002 -24.68 13.51 -67.80
N VAL A 1003 -24.27 13.26 -69.04
CA VAL A 1003 -22.95 12.72 -69.38
C VAL A 1003 -21.83 13.69 -68.97
N ALA A 1004 -21.97 14.98 -69.24
CA ALA A 1004 -20.98 16.00 -68.85
C ALA A 1004 -20.85 16.14 -67.32
N LYS A 1005 -21.96 16.09 -66.57
CA LYS A 1005 -21.96 16.09 -65.09
C LYS A 1005 -21.30 14.84 -64.51
N ARG A 1006 -21.54 13.66 -65.09
CA ARG A 1006 -20.86 12.41 -64.72
C ARG A 1006 -19.35 12.50 -64.97
N GLU A 1007 -18.94 13.01 -66.13
CA GLU A 1007 -17.52 13.16 -66.48
C GLU A 1007 -16.79 14.13 -65.56
N ALA A 1008 -17.44 15.22 -65.14
CA ALA A 1008 -16.90 16.16 -64.16
C ALA A 1008 -16.65 15.50 -62.79
N LEU A 1009 -17.62 14.74 -62.27
CA LEU A 1009 -17.49 14.03 -60.99
C LEU A 1009 -16.48 12.88 -61.05
N LEU A 1010 -16.37 12.18 -62.19
CA LEU A 1010 -15.32 11.19 -62.42
C LEU A 1010 -13.92 11.81 -62.41
N LYS A 1011 -13.77 13.02 -62.96
CA LYS A 1011 -12.51 13.79 -62.92
C LYS A 1011 -12.14 14.22 -61.49
N GLU A 1012 -13.11 14.68 -60.70
CA GLU A 1012 -12.90 15.02 -59.29
C GLU A 1012 -12.53 13.80 -58.43
N MET A 1013 -13.19 12.65 -58.64
CA MET A 1013 -12.88 11.41 -57.92
C MET A 1013 -11.51 10.83 -58.31
N GLY A 1014 -11.14 10.90 -59.60
CA GLY A 1014 -9.83 10.45 -60.10
C GLY A 1014 -8.64 11.22 -59.51
N ASN A 1015 -8.84 12.49 -59.16
CA ASN A 1015 -7.82 13.33 -58.54
C ASN A 1015 -7.57 13.04 -57.04
N MET A 1016 -8.42 12.24 -56.38
CA MET A 1016 -8.32 11.99 -54.93
C MET A 1016 -7.46 10.77 -54.52
N GLN A 1017 -6.78 10.10 -55.45
CA GLN A 1017 -5.76 9.07 -55.14
C GLN A 1017 -6.20 8.02 -54.09
N VAL A 1018 -7.42 7.49 -54.24
CA VAL A 1018 -8.13 6.66 -53.24
C VAL A 1018 -7.32 5.44 -52.74
N LEU A 1019 -6.55 4.80 -53.63
CA LEU A 1019 -5.71 3.65 -53.29
C LEU A 1019 -4.56 4.03 -52.35
N GLN A 1020 -3.93 5.19 -52.57
CA GLN A 1020 -2.85 5.70 -51.73
C GLN A 1020 -3.38 6.08 -50.35
N LEU A 1021 -4.54 6.76 -50.27
CA LEU A 1021 -5.19 7.07 -48.99
C LEU A 1021 -5.55 5.81 -48.18
N ARG A 1022 -6.01 4.72 -48.83
CA ARG A 1022 -6.30 3.44 -48.16
C ARG A 1022 -5.04 2.68 -47.71
N GLN A 1023 -3.91 2.88 -48.38
CA GLN A 1023 -2.62 2.33 -47.94
C GLN A 1023 -2.06 3.15 -46.77
N GLU A 1024 -2.04 4.47 -46.88
CA GLU A 1024 -1.61 5.39 -45.81
C GLU A 1024 -2.42 5.17 -44.53
N ARG A 1025 -3.73 4.96 -44.64
CA ARG A 1025 -4.58 4.64 -43.48
C ARG A 1025 -4.15 3.35 -42.78
N ARG A 1026 -3.93 2.27 -43.54
CA ARG A 1026 -3.52 0.97 -42.97
C ARG A 1026 -2.13 1.04 -42.33
N GLU A 1027 -1.22 1.79 -42.92
CA GLU A 1027 0.12 1.99 -42.36
C GLU A 1027 0.10 2.84 -41.09
N ALA A 1028 -0.71 3.90 -41.07
CA ALA A 1028 -0.90 4.75 -39.90
C ALA A 1028 -1.62 4.00 -38.76
N GLU A 1029 -2.65 3.20 -39.05
CA GLU A 1029 -3.34 2.34 -38.07
C GLU A 1029 -2.39 1.32 -37.42
N ARG A 1030 -1.56 0.62 -38.21
CA ARG A 1030 -0.58 -0.34 -37.68
C ARG A 1030 0.46 0.34 -36.79
N LYS A 1031 1.03 1.46 -37.23
CA LYS A 1031 1.99 2.23 -36.42
C LYS A 1031 1.36 2.74 -35.12
N LEU A 1032 0.09 3.16 -35.17
CA LEU A 1032 -0.66 3.59 -34.00
C LEU A 1032 -0.88 2.45 -33.01
N GLU A 1033 -1.27 1.26 -33.47
CA GLU A 1033 -1.42 0.07 -32.62
C GLU A 1033 -0.10 -0.33 -31.97
N ASP A 1034 1.00 -0.35 -32.73
CA ASP A 1034 2.34 -0.68 -32.20
C ASP A 1034 2.78 0.34 -31.13
N LEU A 1035 2.58 1.64 -31.37
CA LEU A 1035 2.88 2.69 -30.39
C LEU A 1035 1.99 2.58 -29.14
N LYS A 1036 0.70 2.29 -29.29
CA LYS A 1036 -0.23 2.10 -28.15
C LYS A 1036 0.14 0.86 -27.32
N LYS A 1037 0.59 -0.22 -27.96
CA LYS A 1037 1.11 -1.41 -27.29
C LYS A 1037 2.40 -1.11 -26.53
N ASN A 1038 3.35 -0.42 -27.16
CA ASN A 1038 4.62 -0.04 -26.53
C ASN A 1038 4.41 0.92 -25.34
N ARG A 1039 3.50 1.89 -25.48
CA ARG A 1039 3.06 2.78 -24.39
C ARG A 1039 2.51 1.97 -23.20
N SER A 1040 1.67 0.97 -23.47
CA SER A 1040 1.07 0.15 -22.41
C SER A 1040 2.11 -0.69 -21.66
N ILE A 1041 3.10 -1.24 -22.38
CA ILE A 1041 4.22 -1.97 -21.78
C ILE A 1041 5.09 -1.04 -20.91
N ALA A 1042 5.42 0.16 -21.42
CA ALA A 1042 6.22 1.13 -20.70
C ALA A 1042 5.51 1.64 -19.43
N LEU A 1043 4.19 1.91 -19.50
CA LEU A 1043 3.36 2.25 -18.34
C LEU A 1043 3.32 1.11 -17.30
N GLY A 1044 3.23 -0.15 -17.74
CA GLY A 1044 3.31 -1.31 -16.85
C GLY A 1044 4.64 -1.37 -16.08
N ARG A 1045 5.76 -1.08 -16.77
CA ARG A 1045 7.09 -1.02 -16.14
C ARG A 1045 7.21 0.15 -15.15
N GLN A 1046 6.63 1.31 -15.45
CA GLN A 1046 6.63 2.46 -14.52
C GLN A 1046 5.98 2.09 -13.18
N LYS A 1047 4.82 1.43 -13.21
CA LYS A 1047 4.16 0.98 -11.97
C LYS A 1047 5.04 0.01 -11.17
N GLY A 1048 5.68 -0.95 -11.85
CA GLY A 1048 6.61 -1.86 -11.19
C GLY A 1048 7.77 -1.14 -10.51
N PHE A 1049 8.40 -0.17 -11.19
CA PHE A 1049 9.47 0.63 -10.58
C PHE A 1049 8.97 1.52 -9.43
N GLU A 1050 7.78 2.12 -9.55
CA GLU A 1050 7.19 2.94 -8.49
C GLU A 1050 6.90 2.12 -7.22
N GLU A 1051 6.37 0.90 -7.38
CA GLU A 1051 6.14 -0.04 -6.27
C GLU A 1051 7.44 -0.49 -5.59
N GLU A 1052 8.47 -0.83 -6.38
CA GLU A 1052 9.79 -1.21 -5.87
C GLU A 1052 10.47 -0.04 -5.12
N ILE A 1053 10.43 1.18 -5.69
CA ILE A 1053 10.96 2.38 -5.04
C ILE A 1053 10.23 2.64 -3.72
N LEU A 1054 8.91 2.49 -3.68
CA LEU A 1054 8.12 2.66 -2.46
C LEU A 1054 8.52 1.62 -1.40
N HIS A 1055 8.72 0.36 -1.80
CA HIS A 1055 9.15 -0.71 -0.93
C HIS A 1055 10.52 -0.43 -0.30
N TYR A 1056 11.53 -0.11 -1.10
CA TYR A 1056 12.88 0.19 -0.60
C TYR A 1056 12.96 1.50 0.20
N ARG A 1057 12.17 2.52 -0.15
CA ARG A 1057 12.03 3.74 0.67
C ARG A 1057 11.32 3.48 2.01
N LYS A 1058 10.50 2.43 2.11
CA LYS A 1058 9.91 2.00 3.38
C LYS A 1058 10.93 1.22 4.21
N GLU A 1059 11.70 0.33 3.59
CA GLU A 1059 12.81 -0.38 4.25
C GLU A 1059 13.83 0.63 4.80
N LEU A 1060 14.23 1.66 4.03
CA LEU A 1060 15.14 2.73 4.50
C LEU A 1060 14.61 3.53 5.69
N ARG A 1061 13.29 3.57 5.91
CA ARG A 1061 12.67 4.27 7.04
C ARG A 1061 12.58 3.43 8.31
N GLU A 1062 12.98 2.16 8.26
CA GLU A 1062 13.13 1.36 9.47
C GLU A 1062 14.21 1.97 10.37
N ASP A 1063 13.99 1.94 11.69
CA ASP A 1063 14.85 2.60 12.69
C ASP A 1063 16.32 2.12 12.62
N GLN A 1064 16.53 0.89 12.16
CA GLN A 1064 17.86 0.30 11.98
C GLN A 1064 18.65 0.90 10.80
N TYR A 1065 17.99 1.48 9.79
CA TYR A 1065 18.62 1.99 8.56
C TYR A 1065 18.57 3.53 8.42
N ASP A 1066 17.51 4.18 8.91
CA ASP A 1066 17.27 5.63 8.72
C ASP A 1066 18.48 6.49 9.16
N LYS A 1067 19.04 6.17 10.32
CA LYS A 1067 20.21 6.85 10.91
C LYS A 1067 21.42 5.95 11.08
N ALA A 1068 21.53 4.88 10.28
CA ALA A 1068 22.61 3.90 10.43
C ALA A 1068 24.01 4.52 10.35
N GLU A 1069 24.21 5.48 9.44
CA GLU A 1069 25.50 6.16 9.26
C GLU A 1069 25.86 7.09 10.43
N GLU A 1070 24.90 7.86 10.95
CA GLU A 1070 25.10 8.71 12.13
C GLU A 1070 25.39 7.86 13.36
N ARG A 1071 24.57 6.82 13.63
CA ARG A 1071 24.76 5.90 14.76
C ARG A 1071 26.12 5.21 14.71
N TYR A 1072 26.53 4.75 13.53
CA TYR A 1072 27.87 4.16 13.33
C TYR A 1072 28.98 5.17 13.64
N LYS A 1073 28.87 6.40 13.12
CA LYS A 1073 29.86 7.45 13.32
C LYS A 1073 29.97 7.86 14.79
N ASP A 1074 28.84 8.07 15.47
CA ASP A 1074 28.80 8.45 16.88
C ASP A 1074 29.43 7.37 17.76
N LYS A 1075 29.07 6.11 17.52
CA LYS A 1075 29.65 4.99 18.28
C LYS A 1075 31.14 4.82 18.01
N MET A 1076 31.58 5.08 16.78
CA MET A 1076 32.99 5.04 16.40
C MET A 1076 33.79 6.13 17.11
N ILE A 1077 33.23 7.35 17.22
CA ILE A 1077 33.82 8.45 17.98
C ILE A 1077 33.96 8.04 19.44
N ILE A 1078 32.88 7.56 20.08
CA ILE A 1078 32.89 7.14 21.49
C ILE A 1078 33.96 6.07 21.74
N MET A 1079 34.02 5.03 20.89
CA MET A 1079 35.04 4.00 21.02
C MET A 1079 36.44 4.61 20.95
N ARG A 1080 36.70 5.45 19.95
CA ARG A 1080 38.04 5.99 19.70
C ARG A 1080 38.48 6.98 20.77
N THR A 1081 37.59 7.83 21.26
CA THR A 1081 37.88 8.73 22.39
C THR A 1081 38.17 7.94 23.66
N THR A 1082 37.44 6.83 23.89
CA THR A 1082 37.65 5.98 25.07
C THR A 1082 38.99 5.23 25.01
N GLU A 1083 39.40 4.76 23.83
CA GLU A 1083 40.74 4.19 23.61
C GLU A 1083 41.87 5.18 23.93
N LEU A 1084 41.69 6.47 23.60
CA LEU A 1084 42.65 7.52 23.96
C LEU A 1084 42.70 7.74 25.47
N VAL A 1085 41.55 7.82 26.13
CA VAL A 1085 41.47 7.94 27.60
C VAL A 1085 42.18 6.79 28.30
N ILE A 1086 42.06 5.55 27.81
CA ILE A 1086 42.77 4.38 28.37
C ILE A 1086 44.30 4.57 28.30
N LYS A 1087 44.81 5.09 27.18
CA LYS A 1087 46.25 5.36 27.00
C LYS A 1087 46.72 6.44 27.96
N ASP A 1088 45.97 7.52 28.09
CA ASP A 1088 46.31 8.61 29.01
C ASP A 1088 46.30 8.12 30.46
N LEU A 1089 45.27 7.37 30.87
CA LEU A 1089 45.21 6.76 32.20
C LEU A 1089 46.40 5.83 32.48
N ASP A 1090 46.86 5.07 31.49
CA ASP A 1090 48.05 4.21 31.63
C ASP A 1090 49.34 5.02 31.79
N LEU A 1091 49.49 6.12 31.04
CA LEU A 1091 50.61 7.04 31.17
C LEU A 1091 50.64 7.69 32.57
N TYR A 1092 49.50 8.21 33.04
CA TYR A 1092 49.39 8.80 34.38
C TYR A 1092 49.66 7.78 35.48
N TYR A 1093 49.12 6.56 35.35
CA TYR A 1093 49.35 5.48 36.30
C TYR A 1093 50.85 5.16 36.43
N LYS A 1094 51.53 4.93 35.30
CA LYS A 1094 52.97 4.61 35.28
C LYS A 1094 53.82 5.74 35.85
N ALA A 1095 53.54 6.98 35.45
CA ALA A 1095 54.28 8.14 35.94
C ALA A 1095 54.12 8.33 37.46
N LEU A 1096 52.90 8.18 37.97
CA LEU A 1096 52.61 8.31 39.40
C LEU A 1096 53.27 7.19 40.21
N ASP A 1097 53.16 5.93 39.75
CA ASP A 1097 53.78 4.77 40.42
C ASP A 1097 55.31 4.88 40.48
N GLN A 1098 55.95 5.25 39.37
CA GLN A 1098 57.39 5.50 39.33
C GLN A 1098 57.82 6.62 40.28
N THR A 1099 57.01 7.69 40.37
CA THR A 1099 57.29 8.82 41.25
C THR A 1099 57.20 8.42 42.72
N ILE A 1100 56.21 7.60 43.09
CA ILE A 1100 56.06 7.05 44.44
C ILE A 1100 57.26 6.16 44.80
N MET A 1101 57.67 5.26 43.91
CA MET A 1101 58.82 4.39 44.12
C MET A 1101 60.12 5.17 44.31
N LYS A 1102 60.35 6.19 43.46
CA LYS A 1102 61.50 7.09 43.58
C LYS A 1102 61.49 7.88 44.89
N PHE A 1103 60.31 8.37 45.30
CA PHE A 1103 60.16 9.06 46.58
C PHE A 1103 60.49 8.17 47.78
N HIS A 1104 60.02 6.91 47.79
CA HIS A 1104 60.37 5.96 48.83
C HIS A 1104 61.88 5.67 48.88
N SER A 1105 62.51 5.43 47.73
CA SER A 1105 63.96 5.22 47.65
C SER A 1105 64.74 6.41 48.23
N MET A 1106 64.42 7.63 47.79
CA MET A 1106 65.07 8.84 48.28
C MET A 1106 64.89 9.03 49.79
N LYS A 1107 63.70 8.73 50.33
CA LYS A 1107 63.44 8.85 51.78
C LYS A 1107 64.18 7.81 52.60
N MET A 1108 64.35 6.60 52.08
CA MET A 1108 65.18 5.58 52.72
C MET A 1108 66.65 6.00 52.78
N ASP A 1109 67.18 6.53 51.69
CA ASP A 1109 68.56 7.01 51.65
C ASP A 1109 68.79 8.15 52.65
N GLU A 1110 67.85 9.09 52.75
CA GLU A 1110 67.87 10.15 53.76
C GLU A 1110 67.86 9.60 55.20
N ILE A 1111 66.98 8.63 55.50
CA ILE A 1111 66.91 8.01 56.83
C ILE A 1111 68.18 7.25 57.16
N ASN A 1112 68.68 6.43 56.23
CA ASN A 1112 69.91 5.65 56.42
C ASN A 1112 71.10 6.57 56.67
N LYS A 1113 71.16 7.71 55.98
CA LYS A 1113 72.17 8.75 56.21
C LYS A 1113 72.04 9.37 57.60
N ILE A 1114 70.83 9.77 58.01
CA ILE A 1114 70.58 10.35 59.34
C ILE A 1114 70.91 9.35 60.47
N ILE A 1115 70.49 8.09 60.34
CA ILE A 1115 70.81 7.03 61.32
C ILE A 1115 72.32 6.84 61.42
N ARG A 1116 73.02 6.79 60.28
CA ARG A 1116 74.49 6.68 60.22
C ARG A 1116 75.18 7.86 60.91
N ASP A 1117 74.70 9.08 60.69
CA ASP A 1117 75.27 10.30 61.27
C ASP A 1117 74.99 10.41 62.78
N LEU A 1118 73.75 10.13 63.21
CA LEU A 1118 73.38 10.07 64.63
C LEU A 1118 74.19 9.02 65.38
N TRP A 1119 74.31 7.80 64.83
CA TRP A 1119 75.12 6.72 65.41
C TRP A 1119 76.58 7.13 65.61
N ARG A 1120 77.18 7.74 64.59
CA ARG A 1120 78.56 8.26 64.65
C ARG A 1120 78.73 9.36 65.69
N SER A 1121 77.70 10.17 65.96
CA SER A 1121 77.76 11.23 66.97
C SER A 1121 77.57 10.70 68.40
N THR A 1122 76.67 9.73 68.60
CA THR A 1122 76.29 9.25 69.93
C THR A 1122 77.32 8.30 70.54
N TYR A 1123 77.97 7.47 69.73
CA TYR A 1123 78.89 6.42 70.22
C TYR A 1123 80.38 6.80 70.17
N ARG A 1124 80.71 8.09 70.10
CA ARG A 1124 82.11 8.58 70.20
C ARG A 1124 82.62 8.82 71.63
N GLY A 1125 81.81 8.57 72.67
CA GLY A 1125 82.22 8.65 74.08
C GLY A 1125 82.33 7.27 74.72
N SER A 1126 83.48 6.94 75.30
CA SER A 1126 83.79 5.67 75.95
C SER A 1126 82.83 5.34 77.11
N TRP A 1127 81.87 4.44 76.88
CA TRP A 1127 81.14 3.73 77.94
C TRP A 1127 81.07 2.24 77.60
N HIS A 1128 81.76 1.43 78.42
CA HIS A 1128 81.68 -0.03 78.41
C HIS A 1128 80.37 -0.46 79.08
N GLY A 1129 79.45 -1.03 78.30
CA GLY A 1129 78.22 -1.64 78.77
C GLY A 1129 77.46 -2.23 77.58
N GLY A 1130 77.55 -3.56 77.42
CA GLY A 1130 77.11 -4.26 76.22
C GLY A 1130 75.61 -4.16 75.94
N VAL A 1131 75.26 -3.74 74.73
CA VAL A 1131 73.99 -4.06 74.05
C VAL A 1131 74.30 -4.21 72.56
N ALA A 1132 74.09 -5.42 72.02
CA ALA A 1132 74.34 -5.75 70.63
C ALA A 1132 73.06 -5.57 69.80
N TRP A 1133 73.08 -4.76 68.74
CA TRP A 1133 72.12 -4.87 67.62
C TRP A 1133 72.75 -4.51 66.27
N PHE A 1134 72.38 -5.29 65.25
CA PHE A 1134 72.95 -5.38 63.92
C PHE A 1134 72.44 -4.28 62.96
N CYS A 1135 73.34 -3.76 62.13
CA CYS A 1135 73.02 -2.97 60.93
C CYS A 1135 72.14 -3.78 59.96
N LEU A 1136 71.10 -3.13 59.42
CA LEU A 1136 70.42 -3.60 58.20
C LEU A 1136 71.38 -3.45 56.99
N PRO A 1137 71.40 -4.40 56.04
CA PRO A 1137 72.05 -4.20 54.76
C PRO A 1137 71.25 -3.18 53.92
N GLU A 1138 71.96 -2.24 53.29
CA GLU A 1138 71.44 -1.47 52.15
C GLU A 1138 71.03 -2.42 51.00
N PRO A 1139 70.04 -2.02 50.15
CA PRO A 1139 69.55 -2.86 49.06
C PRO A 1139 70.62 -3.25 48.02
#